data_AF-A0A1M6Y879-F1
#
_entry.id   AF-A0A1M6Y879-F1
#
_cell.length_a   1.000
_cell.length_b   1.000
_cell.length_c   1.000
_cell.angle_alpha   90.00
_cell.angle_beta   90.00
_cell.angle_gamma   90.00
#
_symmetry.space_group_name_H-M   'P 1'
#
loop_
_entity.id
_entity.type
_entity.pdbx_description
1 polymer ?
#
loop_
_entity_poly.entity_id
_entity_poly.type
_entity_poly.pdbx_seq_one_letter_code
_entity_poly.pdbx_strand_id
1 'polypeptide(L)'
;MILGVIQARMGSTRLPGKVLEDIAGKPMLLHVVNRLQSARLVDKTLVATSTRPGDDPVAELCSREKIPCFRGSEDDVLDRFYQAAKEHQASVVVRVTGDCPCLDPSVVDKVAAAYQQSKCDYAANILVYTYPDGLDVEVFSMEALETAWKTATLPGDREHVTPFIRNSPDFSRVNVENETELAYKDLRLTVDEPQDLEFVRELYARLGASGFGLEQVLDLLQKEPQLIDINAGKIRNEGFYKTLVKEDPMPGEKLVLDKSEAMLEQAKKLIPSASQTFSKCPTQFVRGAAPVFLQKGKGSHVWDVDGNEFIDFPMALGPIILGHNYPEVTEAATAQAREGIAFSLPHPLEVEVAQMLTEIIPCAEMVRFGKNGSDVTAGAVRAARAYTNRDMIAFCGYHGWQDWYIGTTTRNRGVPETTAALSKGFAYNDLDSLKSLFEKFPGKIAAVIMEPVGVVRPYEGYLQDVKNLAHENGALLIFDEVITGFRLALGGAQEYFGVTPDLACVGKAMANGFPISAVVGRRPVMELFDEIFFSFTFGGEAVSLAAAKATIEVIRSKNIFPHLWELGGILMDGATVLAREFGLEDHINCIGYEPRSLMTFKEKSGEESLLLKSLFQQECLKRGVLFSGGQNMCFSHTHADIEHTLRAYRAAMEILAKAIDKNDVEERLEGKPVEPVFRKA
;
A
#
# COMPACT_ATOMS: atom_id res chain seq x y z
N MET A 1 -20.30 5.02 32.81
CA MET A 1 -20.15 3.55 32.71
C MET A 1 -19.63 3.23 31.32
N ILE A 2 -18.60 2.39 31.24
CA ILE A 2 -18.07 1.80 30.01
C ILE A 2 -18.80 0.48 29.74
N LEU A 3 -19.58 0.44 28.66
CA LEU A 3 -20.33 -0.74 28.24
C LEU A 3 -19.56 -1.49 27.15
N GLY A 4 -19.17 -2.73 27.42
CA GLY A 4 -18.65 -3.65 26.40
C GLY A 4 -19.79 -4.30 25.63
N VAL A 5 -19.89 -4.04 24.33
CA VAL A 5 -20.93 -4.58 23.45
C VAL A 5 -20.30 -5.55 22.46
N ILE A 6 -20.72 -6.81 22.52
CA ILE A 6 -20.30 -7.89 21.63
C ILE A 6 -21.34 -8.02 20.52
N GLN A 7 -20.97 -7.70 19.28
CA GLN A 7 -21.81 -7.94 18.12
C GLN A 7 -21.78 -9.43 17.75
N ALA A 8 -22.93 -10.12 17.81
CA ALA A 8 -23.02 -11.52 17.44
C ALA A 8 -24.26 -11.79 16.57
N ARG A 9 -24.11 -12.61 15.53
CA ARG A 9 -25.21 -13.15 14.72
C ARG A 9 -24.88 -14.56 14.23
N MET A 10 -25.91 -15.36 13.99
CA MET A 10 -25.83 -16.67 13.35
C MET A 10 -25.66 -16.56 11.83
N GLY A 11 -26.09 -15.43 11.25
CA GLY A 11 -25.97 -15.12 9.83
C GLY A 11 -24.51 -15.01 9.37
N SER A 12 -24.03 -16.04 8.66
CA SER A 12 -22.72 -16.08 7.99
C SER A 12 -22.86 -16.91 6.71
N THR A 13 -22.31 -16.41 5.61
CA THR A 13 -22.35 -17.11 4.31
C THR A 13 -21.31 -18.23 4.23
N ARG A 14 -20.17 -18.08 4.93
CA ARG A 14 -19.01 -18.97 4.83
C ARG A 14 -18.97 -20.04 5.92
N LEU A 15 -19.41 -19.68 7.12
CA LEU A 15 -19.54 -20.58 8.27
C LEU A 15 -20.82 -20.23 9.06
N PRO A 16 -21.99 -20.72 8.61
CA PRO A 16 -23.26 -20.46 9.28
C PRO A 16 -23.23 -20.89 10.75
N GLY A 17 -23.72 -20.03 11.65
CA GLY A 17 -23.77 -20.34 13.09
C GLY A 17 -22.43 -20.30 13.82
N LYS A 18 -21.36 -19.76 13.20
CA LYS A 18 -19.99 -19.73 13.75
C LYS A 18 -19.89 -19.28 15.21
N VAL A 19 -20.66 -18.28 15.62
CA VAL A 19 -20.61 -17.75 16.99
C VAL A 19 -21.00 -18.76 18.07
N LEU A 20 -21.66 -19.87 17.70
CA LEU A 20 -22.02 -20.97 18.61
C LEU A 20 -21.22 -22.25 18.39
N GLU A 21 -20.25 -22.25 17.47
CA GLU A 21 -19.36 -23.40 17.27
C GLU A 21 -18.58 -23.73 18.53
N ASP A 22 -18.33 -25.02 18.75
CA ASP A 22 -17.60 -25.49 19.92
C ASP A 22 -16.10 -25.20 19.78
N ILE A 23 -15.54 -24.56 20.79
CA ILE A 23 -14.10 -24.41 20.99
C ILE A 23 -13.81 -24.87 22.41
N ALA A 24 -13.02 -25.94 22.56
CA ALA A 24 -12.66 -26.49 23.87
C ALA A 24 -13.86 -26.73 24.82
N GLY A 25 -14.98 -27.25 24.28
CA GLY A 25 -16.16 -27.63 25.06
C GLY A 25 -17.10 -26.49 25.43
N LYS A 26 -16.93 -25.29 24.85
CA LYS A 26 -17.84 -24.14 25.03
C LYS A 26 -18.14 -23.46 23.69
N PRO A 27 -19.34 -22.89 23.53
CA PRO A 27 -19.64 -22.02 22.40
C PRO A 27 -18.65 -20.85 22.29
N MET A 28 -18.18 -20.56 21.08
CA MET A 28 -17.25 -19.47 20.76
C MET A 28 -17.64 -18.14 21.41
N LEU A 29 -18.92 -17.75 21.34
CA LEU A 29 -19.42 -16.51 21.93
C LEU A 29 -19.16 -16.43 23.44
N LEU A 30 -19.17 -17.54 24.18
CA LEU A 30 -18.85 -17.53 25.61
C LEU A 30 -17.38 -17.25 25.88
N HIS A 31 -16.47 -17.66 25.00
CA HIS A 31 -15.06 -17.28 25.12
C HIS A 31 -14.90 -15.77 24.99
N VAL A 32 -15.55 -15.16 23.99
CA VAL A 32 -15.53 -13.70 23.79
C VAL A 32 -16.11 -12.98 25.01
N VAL A 33 -17.26 -13.42 25.52
CA VAL A 33 -17.90 -12.84 26.71
C VAL A 33 -16.97 -12.91 27.92
N ASN A 34 -16.42 -14.07 28.23
CA ASN A 34 -15.55 -14.26 29.39
C ASN A 34 -14.28 -13.41 29.31
N ARG A 35 -13.71 -13.30 28.11
CA ARG A 35 -12.51 -12.50 27.87
C ARG A 35 -12.80 -11.00 28.00
N LEU A 36 -13.91 -10.52 27.42
CA LEU A 36 -14.32 -9.12 27.59
C LEU A 36 -14.65 -8.77 29.06
N GLN A 37 -15.31 -9.68 29.80
CA GLN A 37 -15.56 -9.52 31.24
C GLN A 37 -14.30 -9.54 32.10
N SER A 38 -13.18 -10.06 31.57
CA SER A 38 -11.89 -10.06 32.25
C SER A 38 -11.11 -8.76 32.06
N ALA A 39 -11.57 -7.86 31.18
CA ALA A 39 -10.99 -6.53 31.02
C ALA A 39 -11.34 -5.66 32.24
N ARG A 40 -10.36 -4.92 32.76
CA ARG A 40 -10.51 -4.17 34.03
C ARG A 40 -11.29 -2.88 33.86
N LEU A 41 -11.25 -2.27 32.68
CA LEU A 41 -11.90 -0.99 32.40
C LEU A 41 -13.33 -1.12 31.86
N VAL A 42 -13.82 -2.34 31.63
CA VAL A 42 -15.19 -2.59 31.17
C VAL A 42 -16.09 -2.86 32.37
N ASP A 43 -17.04 -1.96 32.63
CA ASP A 43 -17.93 -2.06 33.81
C ASP A 43 -19.01 -3.14 33.63
N LYS A 44 -19.51 -3.30 32.40
CA LYS A 44 -20.61 -4.21 32.07
C LYS A 44 -20.46 -4.74 30.65
N THR A 45 -20.82 -6.01 30.44
CA THR A 45 -20.82 -6.67 29.13
C THR A 45 -22.24 -6.96 28.66
N LEU A 46 -22.50 -6.76 27.37
CA LEU A 46 -23.76 -6.95 26.68
C LEU A 46 -23.50 -7.67 25.34
N VAL A 47 -24.37 -8.61 24.97
CA VAL A 47 -24.41 -9.17 23.61
C VAL A 47 -25.50 -8.45 22.80
N ALA A 48 -25.16 -7.98 21.61
CA ALA A 48 -26.09 -7.38 20.65
C ALA A 48 -26.29 -8.32 19.46
N THR A 49 -27.52 -8.79 19.26
CA THR A 49 -27.90 -9.71 18.17
C THR A 49 -29.17 -9.24 17.44
N SER A 50 -29.58 -9.89 16.35
CA SER A 50 -30.79 -9.45 15.63
C SER A 50 -32.08 -10.02 16.22
N THR A 51 -33.21 -9.41 15.84
CA THR A 51 -34.56 -9.94 16.09
C THR A 51 -34.98 -11.01 15.09
N ARG A 52 -34.13 -11.39 14.12
CA ARG A 52 -34.47 -12.47 13.18
C ARG A 52 -34.51 -13.82 13.92
N PRO A 53 -35.45 -14.72 13.59
CA PRO A 53 -35.55 -16.02 14.26
C PRO A 53 -34.27 -16.88 14.18
N GLY A 54 -33.49 -16.72 13.11
CA GLY A 54 -32.20 -17.39 12.97
C GLY A 54 -31.19 -17.07 14.09
N ASP A 55 -31.36 -15.94 14.78
CA ASP A 55 -30.50 -15.48 15.88
C ASP A 55 -31.07 -15.81 17.27
N ASP A 56 -32.22 -16.48 17.37
CA ASP A 56 -32.80 -16.93 18.64
C ASP A 56 -31.82 -17.77 19.48
N PRO A 57 -31.02 -18.70 18.90
CA PRO A 57 -30.04 -19.47 19.67
C PRO A 57 -29.01 -18.61 20.42
N VAL A 58 -28.65 -17.43 19.89
CA VAL A 58 -27.75 -16.49 20.58
C VAL A 58 -28.43 -15.89 21.81
N ALA A 59 -29.70 -15.48 21.67
CA ALA A 59 -30.47 -14.92 22.78
C ALA A 59 -30.76 -15.98 23.86
N GLU A 60 -31.04 -17.22 23.47
CA GLU A 60 -31.24 -18.36 24.37
C GLU A 60 -29.97 -18.68 25.18
N LEU A 61 -28.80 -18.68 24.51
CA LEU A 61 -27.51 -18.82 25.19
C LEU A 61 -27.32 -17.71 26.23
N CYS A 62 -27.56 -16.45 25.86
CA CYS A 62 -27.42 -15.33 26.77
C CYS A 62 -28.37 -15.44 27.98
N SER A 63 -29.63 -15.86 27.76
CA SER A 63 -30.60 -16.09 28.83
C SER A 63 -30.13 -17.18 29.81
N ARG A 64 -29.64 -18.31 29.27
CA ARG A 64 -29.14 -19.44 30.08
C ARG A 64 -27.94 -19.05 30.93
N GLU A 65 -26.99 -18.33 30.36
CA GLU A 65 -25.76 -17.91 31.04
C GLU A 65 -25.92 -16.58 31.81
N LYS A 66 -27.14 -16.01 31.84
CA LYS A 66 -27.47 -14.74 32.51
C LYS A 66 -26.63 -13.54 32.01
N ILE A 67 -26.34 -13.53 30.72
CA ILE A 67 -25.64 -12.44 30.04
C ILE A 67 -26.69 -11.46 29.52
N PRO A 68 -26.56 -10.14 29.77
CA PRO A 68 -27.43 -9.13 29.16
C PRO A 68 -27.41 -9.28 27.63
N CYS A 69 -28.59 -9.23 27.00
CA CYS A 69 -28.74 -9.33 25.55
C CYS A 69 -29.68 -8.26 25.04
N PHE A 70 -29.26 -7.52 24.01
CA PHE A 70 -30.10 -6.57 23.27
C PHE A 70 -30.37 -7.11 21.86
N ARG A 71 -31.62 -7.01 21.40
CA ARG A 71 -32.02 -7.48 20.06
C ARG A 71 -32.52 -6.30 19.23
N GLY A 72 -32.03 -6.17 18.00
CA GLY A 72 -32.41 -5.10 17.08
C GLY A 72 -32.40 -5.52 15.60
N SER A 73 -32.37 -4.54 14.69
CA SER A 73 -32.27 -4.79 13.25
C SER A 73 -31.02 -5.61 12.92
N GLU A 74 -31.09 -6.51 11.93
CA GLU A 74 -29.90 -7.19 11.42
C GLU A 74 -29.05 -6.26 10.55
N ASP A 75 -29.71 -5.42 9.76
CA ASP A 75 -29.10 -4.60 8.71
C ASP A 75 -28.76 -3.18 9.19
N ASP A 76 -29.29 -2.73 10.33
CA ASP A 76 -28.94 -1.46 10.99
C ASP A 76 -28.30 -1.75 12.36
N VAL A 77 -27.02 -2.12 12.32
CA VAL A 77 -26.26 -2.47 13.52
C VAL A 77 -25.91 -1.21 14.32
N LEU A 78 -25.72 -0.06 13.65
CA LEU A 78 -25.52 1.24 14.28
C LEU A 78 -26.69 1.61 15.19
N ASP A 79 -27.93 1.50 14.71
CA ASP A 79 -29.12 1.69 15.55
C ASP A 79 -29.13 0.69 16.71
N ARG A 80 -28.87 -0.59 16.44
CA ARG A 80 -28.82 -1.62 17.49
C ARG A 80 -27.82 -1.28 18.59
N PHE A 81 -26.63 -0.80 18.23
CA PHE A 81 -25.61 -0.36 19.19
C PHE A 81 -26.04 0.88 19.97
N TYR A 82 -26.63 1.87 19.29
CA TYR A 82 -27.12 3.10 19.93
C TYR A 82 -28.24 2.81 20.94
N GLN A 83 -29.26 2.04 20.56
CA GLN A 83 -30.36 1.69 21.47
C GLN A 83 -29.87 0.85 22.65
N ALA A 84 -28.99 -0.13 22.41
CA ALA A 84 -28.37 -0.95 23.44
C ALA A 84 -27.60 -0.10 24.48
N ALA A 85 -26.75 0.81 24.01
CA ALA A 85 -25.97 1.71 24.85
C ALA A 85 -26.87 2.67 25.64
N LYS A 86 -27.92 3.20 25.00
CA LYS A 86 -28.90 4.10 25.62
C LYS A 86 -29.72 3.43 26.72
N GLU A 87 -30.22 2.21 26.50
CA GLU A 87 -30.95 1.43 27.51
C GLU A 87 -30.11 1.21 28.77
N HIS A 88 -28.80 1.05 28.58
CA HIS A 88 -27.84 0.80 29.64
C HIS A 88 -27.23 2.07 30.23
N GLN A 89 -27.65 3.26 29.79
CA GLN A 89 -27.11 4.55 30.23
C GLN A 89 -25.58 4.61 30.11
N ALA A 90 -25.03 4.00 29.05
CA ALA A 90 -23.60 3.99 28.79
C ALA A 90 -23.12 5.42 28.47
N SER A 91 -21.98 5.80 29.03
CA SER A 91 -21.29 7.04 28.65
C SER A 91 -20.25 6.79 27.55
N VAL A 92 -19.73 5.56 27.52
CA VAL A 92 -18.69 5.07 26.60
C VAL A 92 -19.05 3.65 26.19
N VAL A 93 -18.81 3.30 24.93
CA VAL A 93 -19.03 1.97 24.38
C VAL A 93 -17.69 1.38 23.94
N VAL A 94 -17.43 0.13 24.31
CA VAL A 94 -16.35 -0.70 23.78
C VAL A 94 -16.99 -1.72 22.85
N ARG A 95 -16.70 -1.65 21.55
CA ARG A 95 -17.18 -2.59 20.52
C ARG A 95 -16.15 -3.68 20.30
N VAL A 96 -16.62 -4.93 20.32
CA VAL A 96 -15.90 -6.12 19.85
C VAL A 96 -16.88 -7.04 19.09
N THR A 97 -16.37 -8.02 18.34
CA THR A 97 -17.19 -8.96 17.58
C THR A 97 -17.20 -10.37 18.19
N GLY A 98 -18.33 -11.07 18.04
CA GLY A 98 -18.59 -12.37 18.68
C GLY A 98 -17.87 -13.57 18.04
N ASP A 99 -17.13 -13.32 16.97
CA ASP A 99 -16.33 -14.27 16.19
C ASP A 99 -14.82 -14.16 16.46
N CYS A 100 -14.44 -13.41 17.50
CA CYS A 100 -13.06 -13.16 17.91
C CYS A 100 -12.71 -13.88 19.23
N PRO A 101 -12.67 -15.22 19.26
CA PRO A 101 -12.50 -15.98 20.50
C PRO A 101 -11.15 -15.75 21.18
N CYS A 102 -10.14 -15.22 20.48
CA CYS A 102 -8.83 -14.94 21.05
C CYS A 102 -8.68 -13.52 21.64
N LEU A 103 -9.75 -12.70 21.63
CA LEU A 103 -9.76 -11.31 22.14
C LEU A 103 -8.93 -11.12 23.42
N ASP A 104 -7.93 -10.24 23.44
CA ASP A 104 -7.06 -10.06 24.59
C ASP A 104 -7.62 -8.98 25.54
N PRO A 105 -7.95 -9.31 26.81
CA PRO A 105 -8.45 -8.33 27.77
C PRO A 105 -7.48 -7.17 28.02
N SER A 106 -6.17 -7.40 27.91
CA SER A 106 -5.16 -6.37 28.07
C SER A 106 -5.16 -5.37 26.91
N VAL A 107 -5.48 -5.82 25.69
CA VAL A 107 -5.65 -4.93 24.53
C VAL A 107 -6.90 -4.10 24.68
N VAL A 108 -8.01 -4.69 25.16
CA VAL A 108 -9.23 -3.94 25.50
C VAL A 108 -8.93 -2.82 26.50
N ASP A 109 -8.23 -3.14 27.59
CA ASP A 109 -7.82 -2.16 28.59
C ASP A 109 -6.90 -1.08 28.01
N LYS A 110 -5.96 -1.43 27.13
CA LYS A 110 -5.07 -0.47 26.47
C LYS A 110 -5.85 0.55 25.63
N VAL A 111 -6.79 0.09 24.79
CA VAL A 111 -7.60 1.00 23.95
C VAL A 111 -8.54 1.86 24.80
N ALA A 112 -9.19 1.28 25.81
CA ALA A 112 -10.04 2.03 26.72
C ALA A 112 -9.26 3.08 27.55
N ALA A 113 -8.04 2.74 27.99
CA ALA A 113 -7.17 3.69 28.68
C ALA A 113 -6.72 4.83 27.77
N ALA A 114 -6.35 4.53 26.52
CA ALA A 114 -5.96 5.54 25.53
C ALA A 114 -7.11 6.54 25.27
N TYR A 115 -8.34 6.04 25.12
CA TYR A 115 -9.54 6.86 25.02
C TYR A 115 -9.70 7.81 26.22
N GLN A 116 -9.57 7.29 27.45
CA GLN A 116 -9.70 8.09 28.68
C GLN A 116 -8.61 9.17 28.81
N GLN A 117 -7.38 8.85 28.38
CA GLN A 117 -6.23 9.76 28.46
C GLN A 117 -6.29 10.87 27.43
N SER A 118 -6.64 10.55 26.18
CA SER A 118 -6.67 11.51 25.08
C SER A 118 -7.92 12.38 25.09
N LYS A 119 -9.02 11.92 25.71
CA LYS A 119 -10.35 12.54 25.67
C LYS A 119 -10.83 12.75 24.23
N CYS A 120 -10.51 11.81 23.34
CA CYS A 120 -10.99 11.82 21.97
C CYS A 120 -12.45 11.32 21.87
N ASP A 121 -13.04 11.44 20.68
CA ASP A 121 -14.38 10.91 20.38
C ASP A 121 -14.34 9.41 20.13
N TYR A 122 -13.22 8.92 19.58
CA TYR A 122 -13.02 7.55 19.16
C TYR A 122 -11.56 7.10 19.34
N ALA A 123 -11.33 5.98 20.01
CA ALA A 123 -10.04 5.31 20.07
C ALA A 123 -10.16 3.88 19.56
N ALA A 124 -9.20 3.41 18.79
CA ALA A 124 -9.19 2.03 18.32
C ALA A 124 -7.78 1.52 18.05
N ASN A 125 -7.64 0.23 17.81
CA ASN A 125 -6.43 -0.39 17.26
C ASN A 125 -6.59 -0.81 15.78
N ILE A 126 -7.60 -0.25 15.11
CA ILE A 126 -7.96 -0.54 13.72
C ILE A 126 -7.89 0.69 12.80
N LEU A 127 -7.39 1.82 13.31
CA LEU A 127 -7.04 2.96 12.46
C LEU A 127 -5.65 2.77 11.85
N VAL A 128 -4.76 2.07 12.59
CA VAL A 128 -3.53 1.47 12.10
C VAL A 128 -3.42 0.02 12.57
N TYR A 129 -3.51 -0.93 11.62
CA TYR A 129 -3.45 -2.37 11.88
C TYR A 129 -2.05 -2.85 12.27
N THR A 130 -1.77 -2.84 13.57
CA THR A 130 -0.54 -3.40 14.18
C THR A 130 -0.81 -4.64 15.04
N TYR A 131 -2.08 -4.93 15.33
CA TYR A 131 -2.53 -6.14 16.01
C TYR A 131 -3.06 -7.17 15.00
N PRO A 132 -2.94 -8.48 15.29
CA PRO A 132 -3.60 -9.55 14.52
C PRO A 132 -5.10 -9.31 14.35
N ASP A 133 -5.63 -9.72 13.19
CA ASP A 133 -7.08 -9.70 12.93
C ASP A 133 -7.79 -10.58 13.95
N GLY A 134 -8.82 -10.07 14.61
CA GLY A 134 -9.50 -10.71 15.73
C GLY A 134 -9.14 -10.19 17.12
N LEU A 135 -8.25 -9.19 17.22
CA LEU A 135 -8.02 -8.41 18.44
C LEU A 135 -8.58 -6.98 18.34
N ASP A 136 -9.54 -6.79 17.45
CA ASP A 136 -10.07 -5.48 17.10
C ASP A 136 -10.94 -4.93 18.25
N VAL A 137 -10.55 -3.76 18.72
CA VAL A 137 -11.22 -3.04 19.80
C VAL A 137 -11.43 -1.60 19.36
N GLU A 138 -12.68 -1.15 19.49
CA GLU A 138 -13.05 0.23 19.24
C GLU A 138 -13.78 0.80 20.45
N VAL A 139 -13.42 2.01 20.84
CA VAL A 139 -13.96 2.70 22.01
C VAL A 139 -14.43 4.07 21.59
N PHE A 140 -15.69 4.40 21.86
CA PHE A 140 -16.25 5.68 21.45
C PHE A 140 -17.26 6.23 22.46
N SER A 141 -17.42 7.55 22.44
CA SER A 141 -18.38 8.24 23.31
C SER A 141 -19.82 7.95 22.87
N MET A 142 -20.75 8.03 23.83
CA MET A 142 -22.17 7.99 23.52
C MET A 142 -22.59 9.14 22.58
N GLU A 143 -21.94 10.30 22.67
CA GLU A 143 -22.19 11.46 21.81
C GLU A 143 -21.75 11.22 20.36
N ALA A 144 -20.58 10.62 20.16
CA ALA A 144 -20.09 10.24 18.83
C ALA A 144 -21.01 9.19 18.20
N LEU A 145 -21.43 8.19 18.98
CA LEU A 145 -22.40 7.17 18.54
C LEU A 145 -23.75 7.79 18.17
N GLU A 146 -24.28 8.71 18.98
CA GLU A 146 -25.54 9.39 18.69
C GLU A 146 -25.45 10.26 17.43
N THR A 147 -24.32 10.94 17.23
CA THR A 147 -24.06 11.78 16.06
C THR A 147 -24.00 10.94 14.80
N ALA A 148 -23.25 9.83 14.84
CA ALA A 148 -23.21 8.86 13.76
C ALA A 148 -24.60 8.28 13.47
N TRP A 149 -25.33 7.85 14.49
CA TRP A 149 -26.68 7.29 14.35
C TRP A 149 -27.66 8.26 13.68
N LYS A 150 -27.60 9.56 14.00
CA LYS A 150 -28.44 10.60 13.39
C LYS A 150 -28.04 10.95 11.95
N THR A 151 -26.74 10.91 11.65
CA THR A 151 -26.20 11.55 10.44
C THR A 151 -25.84 10.54 9.35
N ALA A 152 -25.45 9.31 9.71
CA ALA A 152 -25.06 8.28 8.76
C ALA A 152 -26.26 7.84 7.91
N THR A 153 -26.17 8.05 6.60
CA THR A 153 -27.19 7.65 5.62
C THR A 153 -26.77 6.48 4.73
N LEU A 154 -25.47 6.20 4.63
CA LEU A 154 -24.95 5.13 3.80
C LEU A 154 -25.19 3.75 4.45
N PRO A 155 -25.63 2.72 3.69
CA PRO A 155 -25.85 1.38 4.23
C PRO A 155 -24.64 0.80 4.96
N GLY A 156 -23.43 0.92 4.39
CA GLY A 156 -22.19 0.44 5.04
C GLY A 156 -21.91 1.12 6.40
N ASP A 157 -22.16 2.43 6.51
CA ASP A 157 -22.01 3.15 7.79
C ASP A 157 -22.97 2.61 8.85
N ARG A 158 -24.20 2.24 8.45
CA ARG A 158 -25.22 1.71 9.35
C ARG A 158 -25.02 0.23 9.69
N GLU A 159 -24.44 -0.56 8.78
CA GLU A 159 -24.16 -1.99 9.02
C GLU A 159 -22.91 -2.20 9.90
N HIS A 160 -21.89 -1.35 9.79
CA HIS A 160 -20.58 -1.57 10.44
C HIS A 160 -20.30 -0.68 11.66
N VAL A 161 -21.30 0.08 12.14
CA VAL A 161 -21.30 0.90 13.38
C VAL A 161 -20.39 2.14 13.32
N THR A 162 -19.11 1.98 13.02
CA THR A 162 -18.08 3.02 13.20
C THR A 162 -17.48 3.63 11.92
N PRO A 163 -17.71 3.17 10.67
CA PRO A 163 -17.11 3.81 9.49
C PRO A 163 -17.38 5.32 9.41
N PHE A 164 -18.61 5.76 9.70
CA PHE A 164 -18.94 7.19 9.73
C PHE A 164 -18.04 7.99 10.70
N ILE A 165 -17.82 7.47 11.91
CA ILE A 165 -16.97 8.10 12.93
C ILE A 165 -15.50 8.09 12.47
N ARG A 166 -15.06 6.97 11.89
CA ARG A 166 -13.67 6.77 11.43
C ARG A 166 -13.31 7.65 10.25
N ASN A 167 -14.26 7.93 9.36
CA ASN A 167 -14.00 8.61 8.10
C ASN A 167 -14.31 10.11 8.15
N SER A 168 -15.14 10.55 9.09
CA SER A 168 -15.44 11.97 9.22
C SER A 168 -14.29 12.76 9.87
N PRO A 169 -13.92 13.93 9.32
CA PRO A 169 -12.95 14.83 9.94
C PRO A 169 -13.48 15.48 11.23
N ASP A 170 -14.79 15.39 11.50
CA ASP A 170 -15.43 16.05 12.65
C ASP A 170 -15.15 15.34 13.99
N PHE A 171 -14.61 14.12 13.96
CA PHE A 171 -14.29 13.34 15.16
C PHE A 171 -12.79 13.31 15.43
N SER A 172 -12.44 13.63 16.67
CA SER A 172 -11.10 13.42 17.21
C SER A 172 -10.85 11.93 17.43
N ARG A 173 -9.69 11.44 16.96
CA ARG A 173 -9.38 10.00 16.88
C ARG A 173 -7.98 9.72 17.42
N VAL A 174 -7.81 8.57 18.07
CA VAL A 174 -6.50 8.04 18.51
C VAL A 174 -6.39 6.57 18.11
N ASN A 175 -5.25 6.20 17.52
CA ASN A 175 -4.92 4.80 17.31
C ASN A 175 -4.05 4.26 18.46
N VAL A 176 -4.27 3.02 18.87
CA VAL A 176 -3.41 2.28 19.78
C VAL A 176 -2.66 1.23 19.00
N GLU A 177 -1.35 1.39 18.94
CA GLU A 177 -0.47 0.48 18.20
C GLU A 177 0.13 -0.60 19.11
N ASN A 178 0.53 -1.72 18.51
CA ASN A 178 1.33 -2.73 19.18
C ASN A 178 2.82 -2.32 19.09
N GLU A 179 3.53 -2.34 20.22
CA GLU A 179 4.94 -1.92 20.29
C GLU A 179 5.92 -2.95 19.70
N THR A 180 5.44 -4.18 19.46
CA THR A 180 6.24 -5.28 18.88
C THR A 180 6.10 -5.32 17.35
N GLU A 181 7.16 -5.77 16.67
CA GLU A 181 7.33 -5.69 15.21
C GLU A 181 6.10 -6.08 14.38
N LEU A 182 5.96 -5.45 13.21
CA LEU A 182 4.92 -5.64 12.17
C LEU A 182 4.77 -7.09 11.65
N ALA A 183 5.58 -8.05 12.15
CA ALA A 183 5.71 -9.42 11.65
C ALA A 183 4.42 -10.26 11.76
N TYR A 184 3.42 -9.83 12.52
CA TYR A 184 2.19 -10.60 12.76
C TYR A 184 0.90 -9.88 12.36
N LYS A 185 0.99 -8.78 11.59
CA LYS A 185 -0.20 -8.07 11.09
C LYS A 185 -1.11 -8.96 10.21
N ASP A 186 -0.51 -9.95 9.55
CA ASP A 186 -1.20 -10.87 8.65
C ASP A 186 -1.79 -12.09 9.39
N LEU A 187 -1.58 -12.18 10.71
CA LEU A 187 -2.13 -13.24 11.54
C LEU A 187 -3.64 -13.06 11.74
N ARG A 188 -4.41 -14.12 11.48
CA ARG A 188 -5.87 -14.15 11.64
C ARG A 188 -6.26 -14.99 12.85
N LEU A 189 -6.71 -14.32 13.91
CA LEU A 189 -7.28 -14.88 15.14
C LEU A 189 -8.82 -14.79 15.19
N THR A 190 -9.45 -14.20 14.17
CA THR A 190 -10.91 -14.21 13.96
C THR A 190 -11.37 -15.50 13.30
N VAL A 191 -12.61 -15.92 13.53
CA VAL A 191 -13.23 -17.11 12.92
C VAL A 191 -14.27 -16.68 11.89
N ASP A 192 -13.96 -16.78 10.60
CA ASP A 192 -14.89 -16.51 9.51
C ASP A 192 -15.27 -17.75 8.71
N GLU A 193 -14.38 -18.73 8.67
CA GLU A 193 -14.46 -19.91 7.81
C GLU A 193 -14.03 -21.18 8.57
N PRO A 194 -14.30 -22.39 8.04
CA PRO A 194 -13.94 -23.64 8.71
C PRO A 194 -12.47 -23.75 9.11
N GLN A 195 -11.54 -23.27 8.29
CA GLN A 195 -10.10 -23.34 8.60
C GLN A 195 -9.70 -22.37 9.72
N ASP A 196 -10.36 -21.22 9.83
CA ASP A 196 -10.11 -20.32 10.96
C ASP A 196 -10.54 -20.98 12.28
N LEU A 197 -11.68 -21.68 12.25
CA LEU A 197 -12.17 -22.44 13.39
C LEU A 197 -11.22 -23.58 13.75
N GLU A 198 -10.66 -24.28 12.77
CA GLU A 198 -9.63 -25.31 12.97
C GLU A 198 -8.39 -24.71 13.61
N PHE A 199 -7.86 -23.62 13.07
CA PHE A 199 -6.71 -22.91 13.62
C PHE A 199 -6.94 -22.49 15.08
N VAL A 200 -8.08 -21.85 15.37
CA VAL A 200 -8.42 -21.45 16.74
C VAL A 200 -8.58 -22.64 17.67
N ARG A 201 -9.17 -23.76 17.21
CA ARG A 201 -9.26 -24.99 18.01
C ARG A 201 -7.87 -25.53 18.36
N GLU A 202 -6.92 -25.48 17.44
CA GLU A 202 -5.53 -25.88 17.69
C GLU A 202 -4.82 -24.96 18.70
N LEU A 203 -5.08 -23.65 18.66
CA LEU A 203 -4.59 -22.70 19.67
C LEU A 203 -5.14 -23.03 21.05
N TYR A 204 -6.46 -23.20 21.16
CA TYR A 204 -7.13 -23.53 22.42
C TYR A 204 -6.73 -24.90 22.97
N ALA A 205 -6.45 -25.87 22.10
CA ALA A 205 -5.96 -27.19 22.52
C ALA A 205 -4.58 -27.12 23.20
N ARG A 206 -3.72 -26.17 22.81
CA ARG A 206 -2.36 -26.00 23.35
C ARG A 206 -2.27 -25.01 24.49
N LEU A 207 -2.99 -23.90 24.40
CA LEU A 207 -2.97 -22.81 25.39
C LEU A 207 -4.01 -22.98 26.50
N GLY A 208 -4.97 -23.89 26.31
CA GLY A 208 -6.08 -24.14 27.23
C GLY A 208 -7.29 -23.22 26.98
N ALA A 209 -8.36 -23.47 27.74
CA ALA A 209 -9.66 -22.82 27.51
C ALA A 209 -9.78 -21.38 28.04
N SER A 210 -8.78 -20.85 28.75
CA SER A 210 -8.78 -19.50 29.32
C SER A 210 -7.38 -19.08 29.77
N GLY A 211 -7.15 -17.77 29.96
CA GLY A 211 -5.98 -17.25 30.69
C GLY A 211 -4.74 -16.96 29.84
N PHE A 212 -4.83 -17.09 28.52
CA PHE A 212 -3.79 -16.68 27.58
C PHE A 212 -4.18 -15.35 26.89
N GLY A 213 -3.19 -14.51 26.59
CA GLY A 213 -3.31 -13.30 25.76
C GLY A 213 -2.51 -13.43 24.47
N LEU A 214 -2.28 -12.32 23.78
CA LEU A 214 -1.55 -12.27 22.53
C LEU A 214 -0.11 -12.79 22.66
N GLU A 215 0.59 -12.44 23.74
CA GLU A 215 1.98 -12.88 23.95
C GLU A 215 2.11 -14.40 23.95
N GLN A 216 1.21 -15.12 24.63
CA GLN A 216 1.25 -16.59 24.65
C GLN A 216 0.89 -17.21 23.29
N VAL A 217 0.03 -16.55 22.50
CA VAL A 217 -0.26 -16.97 21.12
C VAL A 217 0.98 -16.81 20.26
N LEU A 218 1.66 -15.66 20.31
CA LEU A 218 2.88 -15.41 19.54
C LEU A 218 4.01 -16.36 19.93
N ASP A 219 4.22 -16.60 21.23
CA ASP A 219 5.20 -17.57 21.74
C ASP A 219 4.93 -18.99 21.23
N LEU A 220 3.66 -19.36 21.06
CA LEU A 220 3.29 -20.65 20.50
C LEU A 220 3.57 -20.71 18.99
N LEU A 221 3.17 -19.69 18.23
CA LEU A 221 3.38 -19.64 16.79
C LEU A 221 4.87 -19.57 16.41
N GLN A 222 5.69 -18.96 17.25
CA GLN A 222 7.15 -19.00 17.06
C GLN A 222 7.71 -20.42 17.22
N LYS A 223 7.12 -21.24 18.09
CA LYS A 223 7.53 -22.65 18.31
C LYS A 223 6.92 -23.60 17.28
N GLU A 224 5.72 -23.29 16.79
CA GLU A 224 4.95 -24.10 15.84
C GLU A 224 4.45 -23.23 14.65
N PRO A 225 5.35 -22.76 13.78
CA PRO A 225 5.00 -21.82 12.70
C PRO A 225 4.04 -22.41 11.67
N GLN A 226 4.02 -23.75 11.50
CA GLN A 226 3.10 -24.45 10.60
C GLN A 226 1.61 -24.24 10.94
N LEU A 227 1.28 -23.79 12.16
CA LEU A 227 -0.10 -23.48 12.52
C LEU A 227 -0.65 -22.28 11.72
N ILE A 228 0.22 -21.35 11.32
CA ILE A 228 -0.16 -20.16 10.53
C ILE A 228 -0.71 -20.57 9.15
N ASP A 229 -0.19 -21.67 8.59
CA ASP A 229 -0.58 -22.15 7.26
C ASP A 229 -2.03 -22.66 7.22
N ILE A 230 -2.64 -22.97 8.36
CA ILE A 230 -4.02 -23.50 8.43
C ILE A 230 -5.01 -22.51 7.82
N ASN A 231 -4.86 -21.22 8.10
CA ASN A 231 -5.78 -20.18 7.63
C ASN A 231 -5.13 -19.02 6.86
N ALA A 232 -3.93 -19.25 6.32
CA ALA A 232 -3.24 -18.29 5.46
C ALA A 232 -4.03 -17.95 4.17
N GLY A 233 -3.84 -16.73 3.65
CA GLY A 233 -4.34 -16.32 2.32
C GLY A 233 -5.74 -15.70 2.27
N LYS A 234 -6.34 -15.32 3.41
CA LYS A 234 -7.68 -14.71 3.49
C LYS A 234 -7.63 -13.20 3.73
N ILE A 235 -8.55 -12.50 3.07
CA ILE A 235 -8.62 -11.03 3.08
C ILE A 235 -9.33 -10.53 4.35
N ARG A 236 -8.68 -9.63 5.08
CA ARG A 236 -9.25 -8.97 6.27
C ARG A 236 -10.43 -8.08 5.87
N ASN A 237 -11.47 -8.01 6.71
CA ASN A 237 -12.67 -7.19 6.47
C ASN A 237 -13.44 -7.48 5.17
N GLU A 238 -13.36 -8.69 4.62
CA GLU A 238 -14.04 -9.07 3.36
C GLU A 238 -15.55 -8.73 3.36
N GLY A 239 -16.22 -8.84 4.52
CA GLY A 239 -17.63 -8.48 4.66
C GLY A 239 -17.94 -7.03 4.29
N PHE A 240 -17.06 -6.08 4.67
CA PHE A 240 -17.22 -4.67 4.32
C PHE A 240 -17.15 -4.45 2.80
N TYR A 241 -16.15 -5.05 2.13
CA TYR A 241 -16.01 -4.92 0.67
C TYR A 241 -17.20 -5.50 -0.09
N LYS A 242 -17.80 -6.61 0.40
CA LYS A 242 -19.02 -7.18 -0.18
C LYS A 242 -20.25 -6.29 0.02
N THR A 243 -20.31 -5.55 1.12
CA THR A 243 -21.39 -4.57 1.32
C THR A 243 -21.33 -3.44 0.29
N LEU A 244 -20.13 -3.00 -0.13
CA LEU A 244 -19.98 -1.99 -1.20
C LEU A 244 -20.65 -2.41 -2.53
N VAL A 245 -20.68 -3.71 -2.85
CA VAL A 245 -21.33 -4.24 -4.06
C VAL A 245 -22.84 -4.00 -4.04
N LYS A 246 -23.45 -4.06 -2.85
CA LYS A 246 -24.90 -3.87 -2.66
C LYS A 246 -25.30 -2.40 -2.64
N GLU A 247 -24.35 -1.49 -2.45
CA GLU A 247 -24.61 -0.05 -2.49
C GLU A 247 -24.83 0.44 -3.93
N ASP A 248 -25.59 1.53 -4.06
CA ASP A 248 -25.78 2.21 -5.33
C ASP A 248 -24.42 2.71 -5.87
N PRO A 249 -24.16 2.53 -7.18
CA PRO A 249 -22.88 2.96 -7.75
C PRO A 249 -22.74 4.48 -7.65
N MET A 250 -21.56 4.93 -7.22
CA MET A 250 -21.20 6.34 -7.22
C MET A 250 -21.46 6.95 -8.61
N PRO A 251 -22.17 8.08 -8.73
CA PRO A 251 -22.41 8.72 -10.02
C PRO A 251 -21.08 9.15 -10.64
N GLY A 252 -20.96 8.98 -11.96
CA GLY A 252 -19.81 9.48 -12.71
C GLY A 252 -20.16 10.82 -13.34
N GLU A 253 -19.33 11.83 -13.11
CA GLU A 253 -19.48 13.15 -13.72
C GLU A 253 -18.57 13.29 -14.93
N LYS A 254 -19.11 13.85 -16.02
CA LYS A 254 -18.29 14.15 -17.19
C LYS A 254 -17.36 15.32 -16.88
N LEU A 255 -16.06 15.12 -17.07
CA LEU A 255 -15.05 16.12 -16.79
C LEU A 255 -15.14 17.32 -17.75
N VAL A 256 -14.86 18.52 -17.22
CA VAL A 256 -14.66 19.73 -18.02
C VAL A 256 -13.20 19.75 -18.47
N LEU A 257 -12.93 19.78 -19.78
CA LEU A 257 -11.57 19.59 -20.33
C LEU A 257 -11.14 20.70 -21.31
N ASP A 258 -11.87 21.81 -21.35
CA ASP A 258 -11.71 22.85 -22.39
C ASP A 258 -10.30 23.47 -22.39
N LYS A 259 -9.76 23.80 -21.22
CA LYS A 259 -8.41 24.38 -21.10
C LYS A 259 -7.36 23.32 -21.36
N SER A 260 -7.54 22.10 -20.84
CA SER A 260 -6.63 20.98 -21.08
C SER A 260 -6.45 20.69 -22.57
N GLU A 261 -7.54 20.62 -23.33
CA GLU A 261 -7.49 20.36 -24.77
C GLU A 261 -6.94 21.56 -25.56
N ALA A 262 -7.29 22.80 -25.19
CA ALA A 262 -6.70 23.99 -25.81
C ALA A 262 -5.17 24.06 -25.60
N MET A 263 -4.69 23.78 -24.39
CA MET A 263 -3.26 23.73 -24.08
C MET A 263 -2.56 22.60 -24.82
N LEU A 264 -3.21 21.47 -25.02
CA LEU A 264 -2.63 20.36 -25.75
C LEU A 264 -2.41 20.72 -27.23
N GLU A 265 -3.36 21.39 -27.88
CA GLU A 265 -3.20 21.84 -29.26
C GLU A 265 -2.01 22.79 -29.42
N GLN A 266 -1.70 23.57 -28.40
CA GLN A 266 -0.47 24.34 -28.34
C GLN A 266 0.75 23.43 -28.09
N ALA A 267 0.70 22.53 -27.11
CA ALA A 267 1.81 21.67 -26.74
C ALA A 267 2.26 20.75 -27.88
N LYS A 268 1.34 20.24 -28.72
CA LYS A 268 1.66 19.45 -29.93
C LYS A 268 2.58 20.18 -30.91
N LYS A 269 2.54 21.51 -30.93
CA LYS A 269 3.39 22.35 -31.80
C LYS A 269 4.77 22.63 -31.19
N LEU A 270 4.90 22.50 -29.87
CA LEU A 270 6.07 22.97 -29.11
C LEU A 270 6.90 21.83 -28.51
N ILE A 271 6.25 20.71 -28.16
CA ILE A 271 6.83 19.64 -27.36
C ILE A 271 6.57 18.31 -28.07
N PRO A 272 7.61 17.54 -28.45
CA PRO A 272 7.44 16.19 -28.96
C PRO A 272 6.59 15.35 -28.00
N SER A 273 5.58 14.66 -28.54
CA SER A 273 4.61 13.88 -27.74
C SER A 273 3.82 14.70 -26.70
N ALA A 274 3.84 16.03 -26.80
CA ALA A 274 3.19 16.98 -25.89
C ALA A 274 3.55 16.79 -24.39
N SER A 275 4.68 16.15 -24.07
CA SER A 275 5.15 15.92 -22.70
C SER A 275 6.66 15.70 -22.66
N GLN A 276 7.27 16.00 -21.52
CA GLN A 276 8.70 15.76 -21.27
C GLN A 276 8.99 14.33 -20.80
N THR A 277 7.95 13.50 -20.58
CA THR A 277 8.09 12.12 -20.09
C THR A 277 7.05 11.24 -20.77
N PHE A 278 7.47 10.14 -21.41
CA PHE A 278 6.54 9.28 -22.16
C PHE A 278 5.41 8.69 -21.30
N SER A 279 5.70 8.29 -20.07
CA SER A 279 4.70 7.79 -19.13
C SER A 279 3.71 8.86 -18.64
N LYS A 280 3.95 10.14 -18.97
CA LYS A 280 3.05 11.27 -18.72
C LYS A 280 2.54 11.89 -20.03
N CYS A 281 2.72 11.21 -21.16
CA CYS A 281 2.17 11.68 -22.43
C CYS A 281 0.64 11.57 -22.42
N PRO A 282 -0.06 12.38 -23.23
CA PRO A 282 -1.52 12.28 -23.35
C PRO A 282 -1.99 10.88 -23.75
N THR A 283 -1.17 10.10 -24.47
CA THR A 283 -1.52 8.73 -24.91
C THR A 283 -1.56 7.71 -23.77
N GLN A 284 -1.17 8.10 -22.56
CA GLN A 284 -1.23 7.24 -21.37
C GLN A 284 -2.56 7.37 -20.62
N PHE A 285 -3.45 8.25 -21.09
CA PHE A 285 -4.79 8.45 -20.57
C PHE A 285 -5.82 8.47 -21.70
N VAL A 286 -7.08 8.13 -21.40
CA VAL A 286 -8.17 8.14 -22.41
C VAL A 286 -8.39 9.55 -22.96
N ARG A 287 -8.09 9.75 -24.24
CA ARG A 287 -8.08 11.08 -24.86
C ARG A 287 -9.47 11.63 -25.08
N GLY A 288 -9.76 12.80 -24.51
CA GLY A 288 -11.09 13.42 -24.54
C GLY A 288 -11.97 13.05 -23.34
N ALA A 289 -11.50 12.14 -22.48
CA ALA A 289 -12.16 11.75 -21.22
C ALA A 289 -11.25 11.92 -19.99
N ALA A 290 -10.01 12.33 -20.19
CA ALA A 290 -9.01 12.55 -19.15
C ALA A 290 -8.30 13.89 -19.36
N PRO A 291 -7.91 14.59 -18.26
CA PRO A 291 -7.12 15.79 -18.39
C PRO A 291 -5.71 15.49 -18.89
N VAL A 292 -5.11 16.49 -19.53
CA VAL A 292 -3.74 16.40 -20.04
C VAL A 292 -2.75 17.10 -19.10
N PHE A 293 -3.19 18.15 -18.39
CA PHE A 293 -2.32 19.00 -17.58
C PHE A 293 -2.83 19.11 -16.16
N LEU A 294 -2.02 18.65 -15.20
CA LEU A 294 -2.18 18.98 -13.79
C LEU A 294 -1.57 20.35 -13.50
N GLN A 295 -2.21 21.12 -12.63
CA GLN A 295 -1.75 22.46 -12.22
C GLN A 295 -1.29 22.51 -10.77
N LYS A 296 -1.91 21.75 -9.88
CA LYS A 296 -1.70 21.85 -8.43
C LYS A 296 -1.78 20.47 -7.78
N GLY A 297 -1.05 20.28 -6.69
CA GLY A 297 -1.20 19.14 -5.79
C GLY A 297 -1.11 19.55 -4.32
N LYS A 298 -1.81 18.83 -3.44
CA LYS A 298 -1.76 18.97 -1.98
C LYS A 298 -2.14 17.63 -1.34
N GLY A 299 -1.28 17.09 -0.47
CA GLY A 299 -1.50 15.78 0.14
C GLY A 299 -1.54 14.67 -0.91
N SER A 300 -2.55 13.81 -0.87
CA SER A 300 -2.86 12.78 -1.88
C SER A 300 -3.64 13.32 -3.08
N HIS A 301 -3.98 14.61 -3.13
CA HIS A 301 -4.89 15.16 -4.15
C HIS A 301 -4.16 16.05 -5.17
N VAL A 302 -4.67 16.06 -6.39
CA VAL A 302 -4.23 16.91 -7.50
C VAL A 302 -5.41 17.57 -8.22
N TRP A 303 -5.16 18.73 -8.81
CA TRP A 303 -6.12 19.47 -9.63
C TRP A 303 -5.55 19.71 -11.02
N ASP A 304 -6.38 19.53 -12.04
CA ASP A 304 -6.05 19.92 -13.40
C ASP A 304 -6.23 21.42 -13.67
N VAL A 305 -5.90 21.84 -14.89
CA VAL A 305 -6.04 23.24 -15.33
C VAL A 305 -7.50 23.70 -15.48
N ASP A 306 -8.44 22.75 -15.54
CA ASP A 306 -9.88 22.97 -15.64
C ASP A 306 -10.56 23.05 -14.27
N GLY A 307 -9.88 22.59 -13.22
CA GLY A 307 -10.33 22.61 -11.83
C GLY A 307 -10.89 21.28 -11.35
N ASN A 308 -10.82 20.21 -12.14
CA ASN A 308 -11.22 18.89 -11.70
C ASN A 308 -10.23 18.37 -10.65
N GLU A 309 -10.74 17.78 -9.58
CA GLU A 309 -9.97 17.24 -8.47
C GLU A 309 -9.86 15.73 -8.56
N PHE A 310 -8.69 15.19 -8.22
CA PHE A 310 -8.45 13.76 -8.20
C PHE A 310 -7.60 13.32 -7.01
N ILE A 311 -7.92 12.16 -6.44
CA ILE A 311 -6.99 11.37 -5.63
C ILE A 311 -5.91 10.80 -6.58
N ASP A 312 -4.64 11.09 -6.30
CA ASP A 312 -3.49 10.75 -7.15
C ASP A 312 -2.83 9.43 -6.72
N PHE A 313 -3.02 8.37 -7.52
CA PHE A 313 -2.30 7.11 -7.36
C PHE A 313 -1.01 6.99 -8.19
N PRO A 314 -0.88 7.63 -9.38
CA PRO A 314 0.40 7.72 -10.07
C PRO A 314 1.50 8.34 -9.22
N MET A 315 1.16 9.33 -8.38
CA MET A 315 2.08 10.05 -7.48
C MET A 315 3.36 10.49 -8.19
N ALA A 316 3.17 11.12 -9.35
CA ALA A 316 4.22 11.57 -10.26
C ALA A 316 5.22 10.46 -10.69
N LEU A 317 4.78 9.21 -10.78
CA LEU A 317 5.57 8.00 -11.03
C LEU A 317 6.42 7.53 -9.82
N GLY A 318 5.93 7.79 -8.61
CA GLY A 318 6.49 7.30 -7.34
C GLY A 318 7.37 8.25 -6.49
N PRO A 319 7.81 9.46 -6.88
CA PRO A 319 8.65 10.28 -6.00
C PRO A 319 7.91 10.92 -4.83
N ILE A 320 6.59 11.07 -4.89
CA ILE A 320 5.81 11.76 -3.86
C ILE A 320 5.43 10.76 -2.76
N ILE A 321 6.31 10.56 -1.78
CA ILE A 321 6.14 9.58 -0.69
C ILE A 321 5.38 10.14 0.51
N LEU A 322 5.49 11.44 0.79
CA LEU A 322 4.78 12.08 1.91
C LEU A 322 3.45 12.70 1.47
N GLY A 323 3.35 13.10 0.21
CA GLY A 323 2.23 13.87 -0.34
C GLY A 323 2.72 15.16 -1.02
N HIS A 324 1.91 15.69 -1.91
CA HIS A 324 2.18 16.93 -2.63
C HIS A 324 2.18 18.12 -1.66
N ASN A 325 3.14 19.05 -1.85
CA ASN A 325 3.28 20.24 -1.01
C ASN A 325 3.27 19.93 0.50
N TYR A 326 4.04 18.91 0.89
CA TYR A 326 4.16 18.51 2.29
C TYR A 326 4.90 19.60 3.08
N PRO A 327 4.28 20.22 4.12
CA PRO A 327 4.75 21.49 4.68
C PRO A 327 6.21 21.52 5.09
N GLU A 328 6.67 20.52 5.82
CA GLU A 328 8.04 20.42 6.34
C GLU A 328 9.08 20.38 5.20
N VAL A 329 8.78 19.69 4.10
CA VAL A 329 9.67 19.59 2.93
C VAL A 329 9.65 20.88 2.12
N THR A 330 8.45 21.44 1.86
CA THR A 330 8.30 22.70 1.11
C THR A 330 8.99 23.84 1.84
N GLU A 331 8.86 23.91 3.17
CA GLU A 331 9.50 24.95 3.99
C GLU A 331 11.01 24.83 3.95
N ALA A 332 11.57 23.62 4.13
CA ALA A 332 13.01 23.39 4.04
C ALA A 332 13.58 23.79 2.67
N ALA A 333 12.93 23.39 1.58
CA ALA A 333 13.33 23.77 0.23
C ALA A 333 13.23 25.28 0.00
N THR A 334 12.16 25.93 0.48
CA THR A 334 11.95 27.37 0.33
C THR A 334 12.95 28.17 1.14
N ALA A 335 13.24 27.75 2.37
CA ALA A 335 14.25 28.36 3.21
C ALA A 335 15.62 28.28 2.54
N GLN A 336 16.01 27.10 2.04
CA GLN A 336 17.28 26.94 1.33
C GLN A 336 17.34 27.79 0.06
N ALA A 337 16.26 27.86 -0.72
CA ALA A 337 16.23 28.68 -1.93
C ALA A 337 16.47 30.18 -1.66
N ARG A 338 16.13 30.68 -0.45
CA ARG A 338 16.42 32.06 -0.03
C ARG A 338 17.90 32.29 0.31
N GLU A 339 18.60 31.25 0.75
CA GLU A 339 20.04 31.28 1.05
C GLU A 339 20.91 31.01 -0.19
N GLY A 340 20.31 30.46 -1.26
CA GLY A 340 20.97 30.17 -2.53
C GLY A 340 20.79 28.71 -2.94
N ILE A 341 20.87 28.48 -4.26
CA ILE A 341 20.54 27.19 -4.88
C ILE A 341 21.80 26.39 -5.21
N ALA A 342 22.69 26.97 -6.03
CA ALA A 342 23.93 26.34 -6.46
C ALA A 342 25.11 27.27 -6.16
N PHE A 343 26.20 26.70 -5.67
CA PHE A 343 27.37 27.44 -5.18
C PHE A 343 28.63 27.01 -5.93
N SER A 344 29.66 27.87 -5.93
CA SER A 344 30.97 27.57 -6.53
C SER A 344 31.81 26.58 -5.71
N LEU A 345 31.43 26.34 -4.44
CA LEU A 345 32.06 25.40 -3.52
C LEU A 345 30.98 24.46 -2.96
N PRO A 346 31.35 23.27 -2.46
CA PRO A 346 30.39 22.33 -1.88
C PRO A 346 29.61 22.94 -0.71
N HIS A 347 28.32 22.62 -0.62
CA HIS A 347 27.46 23.08 0.47
C HIS A 347 27.48 22.06 1.65
N PRO A 348 27.41 22.49 2.93
CA PRO A 348 27.41 21.57 4.07
C PRO A 348 26.35 20.47 4.03
N LEU A 349 25.19 20.74 3.41
CA LEU A 349 24.13 19.75 3.23
C LEU A 349 24.57 18.50 2.45
N GLU A 350 25.61 18.58 1.61
CA GLU A 350 26.18 17.40 0.95
C GLU A 350 26.70 16.39 1.98
N VAL A 351 27.36 16.88 3.04
CA VAL A 351 27.88 16.04 4.12
C VAL A 351 26.75 15.53 4.99
N GLU A 352 25.80 16.39 5.36
CA GLU A 352 24.67 16.03 6.24
C GLU A 352 23.80 14.95 5.61
N VAL A 353 23.41 15.10 4.34
CA VAL A 353 22.59 14.10 3.65
C VAL A 353 23.39 12.83 3.40
N ALA A 354 24.67 12.92 3.03
CA ALA A 354 25.50 11.73 2.85
C ALA A 354 25.62 10.90 4.14
N GLN A 355 25.82 11.56 5.28
CA GLN A 355 25.84 10.93 6.60
C GLN A 355 24.54 10.17 6.88
N MET A 356 23.38 10.80 6.65
CA MET A 356 22.08 10.14 6.81
C MET A 356 21.94 8.90 5.91
N LEU A 357 22.37 8.99 4.65
CA LEU A 357 22.29 7.85 3.72
C LEU A 357 23.17 6.68 4.16
N THR A 358 24.38 6.95 4.67
CA THR A 358 25.27 5.90 5.19
C THR A 358 24.79 5.27 6.50
N GLU A 359 23.99 5.99 7.29
CA GLU A 359 23.35 5.44 8.49
C GLU A 359 22.14 4.57 8.18
N ILE A 360 21.45 4.85 7.07
CA ILE A 360 20.15 4.27 6.72
C ILE A 360 20.30 3.06 5.78
N ILE A 361 21.12 3.18 4.74
CA ILE A 361 21.13 2.20 3.65
C ILE A 361 22.20 1.13 3.93
N PRO A 362 21.83 -0.16 4.04
CA PRO A 362 22.76 -1.21 4.45
C PRO A 362 24.08 -1.31 3.67
N CYS A 363 24.08 -1.11 2.35
CA CYS A 363 25.32 -1.17 1.56
C CYS A 363 26.15 0.12 1.58
N ALA A 364 25.61 1.22 2.11
CA ALA A 364 26.18 2.56 1.92
C ALA A 364 27.30 2.87 2.91
N GLU A 365 28.55 2.74 2.46
CA GLU A 365 29.72 3.25 3.17
C GLU A 365 30.17 4.64 2.66
N MET A 366 29.77 4.96 1.42
CA MET A 366 30.01 6.23 0.75
C MET A 366 28.85 6.56 -0.20
N VAL A 367 28.73 7.85 -0.55
CA VAL A 367 27.62 8.40 -1.34
C VAL A 367 28.18 9.28 -2.46
N ARG A 368 27.56 9.21 -3.65
CA ARG A 368 27.77 10.16 -4.75
C ARG A 368 26.44 10.61 -5.33
N PHE A 369 26.16 11.91 -5.28
CA PHE A 369 24.88 12.47 -5.74
C PHE A 369 24.79 12.62 -7.27
N GLY A 370 23.60 12.40 -7.79
CA GLY A 370 23.16 12.71 -9.15
C GLY A 370 21.82 13.45 -9.12
N LYS A 371 21.17 13.63 -10.29
CA LYS A 371 19.86 14.29 -10.38
C LYS A 371 18.72 13.38 -10.78
N ASN A 372 19.00 12.40 -11.64
CA ASN A 372 18.04 11.44 -12.13
C ASN A 372 18.45 10.03 -11.74
N GLY A 373 17.47 9.12 -11.68
CA GLY A 373 17.75 7.68 -11.54
C GLY A 373 18.67 7.17 -12.66
N SER A 374 18.45 7.64 -13.89
CA SER A 374 19.29 7.29 -15.04
C SER A 374 20.75 7.72 -14.91
N ASP A 375 21.03 8.77 -14.13
CA ASP A 375 22.40 9.25 -13.91
C ASP A 375 23.13 8.24 -13.03
N VAL A 376 22.51 7.88 -11.91
CA VAL A 376 23.12 7.02 -10.90
C VAL A 376 23.24 5.57 -11.36
N THR A 377 22.28 5.05 -12.14
CA THR A 377 22.42 3.70 -12.74
C THR A 377 23.59 3.62 -13.71
N ALA A 378 23.80 4.66 -14.53
CA ALA A 378 24.95 4.73 -15.42
C ALA A 378 26.27 4.96 -14.68
N GLY A 379 26.25 5.76 -13.61
CA GLY A 379 27.39 5.92 -12.69
C GLY A 379 27.80 4.60 -12.06
N ALA A 380 26.84 3.83 -11.55
CA ALA A 380 27.08 2.51 -10.95
C ALA A 380 27.62 1.50 -11.98
N VAL A 381 27.07 1.47 -13.20
CA VAL A 381 27.59 0.65 -14.31
C VAL A 381 29.03 1.04 -14.65
N ARG A 382 29.35 2.35 -14.70
CA ARG A 382 30.71 2.82 -14.98
C ARG A 382 31.68 2.40 -13.87
N ALA A 383 31.29 2.55 -12.60
CA ALA A 383 32.09 2.14 -11.45
C ALA A 383 32.33 0.62 -11.46
N ALA A 384 31.31 -0.19 -11.76
CA ALA A 384 31.46 -1.64 -11.84
C ALA A 384 32.43 -2.09 -12.94
N ARG A 385 32.38 -1.45 -14.12
CA ARG A 385 33.34 -1.71 -15.20
C ARG A 385 34.76 -1.36 -14.79
N ALA A 386 34.95 -0.19 -14.17
CA ALA A 386 36.26 0.23 -13.66
C ALA A 386 36.79 -0.71 -12.58
N TYR A 387 35.94 -1.17 -11.67
CA TYR A 387 36.31 -2.07 -10.58
C TYR A 387 36.71 -3.46 -11.06
N THR A 388 35.95 -4.02 -12.01
CA THR A 388 36.15 -5.40 -12.47
C THR A 388 37.05 -5.51 -13.70
N ASN A 389 37.30 -4.40 -14.39
CA ASN A 389 37.94 -4.35 -15.71
C ASN A 389 37.24 -5.25 -16.74
N ARG A 390 35.90 -5.23 -16.73
CA ARG A 390 35.02 -6.00 -17.60
C ARG A 390 34.00 -5.09 -18.27
N ASP A 391 33.53 -5.45 -19.46
CA ASP A 391 32.66 -4.55 -20.24
C ASP A 391 31.16 -4.86 -20.11
N MET A 392 30.79 -6.13 -19.95
CA MET A 392 29.40 -6.55 -20.11
C MET A 392 28.56 -6.32 -18.85
N ILE A 393 27.28 -6.02 -19.03
CA ILE A 393 26.31 -5.85 -17.95
C ILE A 393 25.16 -6.85 -18.16
N ALA A 394 24.87 -7.63 -17.14
CA ALA A 394 23.62 -8.40 -17.07
C ALA A 394 22.58 -7.52 -16.37
N PHE A 395 21.38 -7.39 -16.94
CA PHE A 395 20.35 -6.52 -16.35
C PHE A 395 18.96 -7.16 -16.30
N CYS A 396 18.15 -6.72 -15.34
CA CYS A 396 16.76 -7.12 -15.19
C CYS A 396 15.91 -5.95 -14.65
N GLY A 397 14.93 -5.50 -15.43
CA GLY A 397 14.11 -4.34 -15.11
C GLY A 397 14.45 -3.11 -15.95
N TYR A 398 13.89 -1.96 -15.58
CA TYR A 398 14.09 -0.67 -16.24
C TYR A 398 15.08 0.22 -15.50
N HIS A 399 16.16 0.62 -16.18
CA HIS A 399 17.29 1.34 -15.57
C HIS A 399 17.53 2.75 -16.15
N GLY A 400 16.51 3.36 -16.74
CA GLY A 400 16.58 4.70 -17.31
C GLY A 400 16.66 4.72 -18.84
N TRP A 401 17.19 5.81 -19.41
CA TRP A 401 17.20 6.04 -20.86
C TRP A 401 18.61 6.10 -21.46
N GLN A 402 19.67 5.96 -20.66
CA GLN A 402 21.03 6.07 -21.17
C GLN A 402 21.40 4.90 -22.10
N ASP A 403 22.29 5.15 -23.06
CA ASP A 403 22.67 4.25 -24.16
C ASP A 403 22.98 2.82 -23.73
N TRP A 404 23.64 2.63 -22.59
CA TRP A 404 24.03 1.31 -22.10
C TRP A 404 22.80 0.39 -21.89
N TYR A 405 21.66 0.94 -21.49
CA TYR A 405 20.43 0.19 -21.24
C TYR A 405 19.44 0.35 -22.40
N ILE A 406 19.14 1.60 -22.80
CA ILE A 406 18.04 1.86 -23.76
C ILE A 406 18.30 1.22 -25.12
N GLY A 407 19.59 1.01 -25.47
CA GLY A 407 20.05 0.29 -26.66
C GLY A 407 19.42 -1.09 -26.84
N THR A 408 18.98 -1.70 -25.75
CA THR A 408 18.38 -3.06 -25.71
C THR A 408 16.85 -3.07 -25.88
N THR A 409 16.22 -1.90 -25.90
CA THR A 409 14.75 -1.75 -25.97
C THR A 409 14.27 -1.48 -27.40
N THR A 410 12.96 -1.46 -27.62
CA THR A 410 12.35 -1.14 -28.93
C THR A 410 12.50 0.34 -29.33
N ARG A 411 12.92 1.21 -28.41
CA ARG A 411 13.14 2.64 -28.64
C ARG A 411 14.61 3.01 -28.52
N ASN A 412 15.45 2.35 -29.31
CA ASN A 412 16.91 2.44 -29.25
C ASN A 412 17.57 3.23 -30.39
N ARG A 413 16.80 3.93 -31.24
CA ARG A 413 17.36 4.72 -32.34
C ARG A 413 18.36 5.76 -31.83
N GLY A 414 19.55 5.78 -32.44
CA GLY A 414 20.65 6.67 -32.06
C GLY A 414 21.74 5.98 -31.21
N VAL A 415 21.47 4.80 -30.65
CA VAL A 415 22.46 4.02 -29.90
C VAL A 415 23.26 3.11 -30.84
N PRO A 416 24.61 3.17 -30.84
CA PRO A 416 25.44 2.26 -31.62
C PRO A 416 25.25 0.79 -31.22
N GLU A 417 25.29 -0.12 -32.20
CA GLU A 417 25.18 -1.56 -31.96
C GLU A 417 26.28 -2.07 -31.01
N THR A 418 27.49 -1.52 -31.11
CA THR A 418 28.61 -1.83 -30.22
C THR A 418 28.30 -1.51 -28.76
N THR A 419 27.60 -0.40 -28.48
CA THR A 419 27.17 -0.05 -27.12
C THR A 419 26.04 -0.97 -26.64
N ALA A 420 25.03 -1.19 -27.49
CA ALA A 420 23.89 -2.05 -27.16
C ALA A 420 24.31 -3.52 -26.92
N ALA A 421 25.34 -4.00 -27.62
CA ALA A 421 25.84 -5.36 -27.50
C ALA A 421 26.43 -5.69 -26.12
N LEU A 422 26.85 -4.68 -25.35
CA LEU A 422 27.46 -4.83 -24.02
C LEU A 422 26.45 -5.12 -22.90
N SER A 423 25.15 -5.05 -23.17
CA SER A 423 24.10 -5.30 -22.18
C SER A 423 23.27 -6.51 -22.56
N LYS A 424 22.99 -7.38 -21.59
CA LYS A 424 22.20 -8.61 -21.77
C LYS A 424 21.12 -8.71 -20.71
N GLY A 425 19.87 -8.78 -21.17
CA GLY A 425 18.73 -8.97 -20.30
C GLY A 425 18.64 -10.42 -19.82
N PHE A 426 18.24 -10.61 -18.56
CA PHE A 426 17.78 -11.89 -18.01
C PHE A 426 16.37 -11.71 -17.45
N ALA A 427 15.63 -12.81 -17.27
CA ALA A 427 14.25 -12.76 -16.80
C ALA A 427 14.18 -12.72 -15.27
N TYR A 428 13.32 -11.84 -14.74
CA TYR A 428 13.07 -11.77 -13.30
C TYR A 428 12.46 -13.08 -12.79
N ASN A 429 12.83 -13.52 -11.60
CA ASN A 429 12.45 -14.81 -11.01
C ASN A 429 12.92 -16.06 -11.80
N ASP A 430 13.78 -15.90 -12.79
CA ASP A 430 14.38 -16.99 -13.56
C ASP A 430 15.91 -16.96 -13.40
N LEU A 431 16.39 -17.63 -12.35
CA LEU A 431 17.81 -17.69 -12.04
C LEU A 431 18.61 -18.41 -13.15
N ASP A 432 18.01 -19.37 -13.86
CA ASP A 432 18.68 -20.12 -14.93
C ASP A 432 18.94 -19.23 -16.15
N SER A 433 18.07 -18.24 -16.42
CA SER A 433 18.33 -17.22 -17.44
C SER A 433 19.59 -16.39 -17.13
N LEU A 434 19.86 -16.10 -15.85
CA LEU A 434 21.09 -15.41 -15.42
C LEU A 434 22.32 -16.34 -15.50
N LYS A 435 22.20 -17.60 -15.02
CA LYS A 435 23.27 -18.60 -15.13
C LYS A 435 23.75 -18.76 -16.57
N SER A 436 22.79 -18.85 -17.51
CA SER A 436 23.05 -18.96 -18.95
C SER A 436 23.91 -17.80 -19.49
N LEU A 437 23.77 -16.59 -18.94
CA LEU A 437 24.61 -15.45 -19.33
C LEU A 437 26.05 -15.60 -18.85
N PHE A 438 26.27 -16.06 -17.61
CA PHE A 438 27.61 -16.31 -17.09
C PHE A 438 28.32 -17.44 -17.83
N GLU A 439 27.61 -18.51 -18.19
CA GLU A 439 28.13 -19.60 -19.02
C GLU A 439 28.53 -19.12 -20.43
N LYS A 440 27.72 -18.25 -21.04
CA LYS A 440 27.97 -17.72 -22.39
C LYS A 440 29.06 -16.66 -22.42
N PHE A 441 29.25 -15.91 -21.33
CA PHE A 441 30.17 -14.77 -21.23
C PHE A 441 31.11 -14.89 -20.02
N PRO A 442 31.88 -15.98 -19.90
CA PRO A 442 32.69 -16.25 -18.72
C PRO A 442 33.74 -15.15 -18.52
N GLY A 443 33.78 -14.58 -17.31
CA GLY A 443 34.72 -13.52 -16.94
C GLY A 443 34.52 -12.17 -17.65
N LYS A 444 33.42 -11.97 -18.39
CA LYS A 444 33.16 -10.73 -19.16
C LYS A 444 32.12 -9.81 -18.53
N ILE A 445 31.31 -10.32 -17.60
CA ILE A 445 30.25 -9.54 -16.94
C ILE A 445 30.84 -8.80 -15.74
N ALA A 446 30.73 -7.47 -15.76
CA ALA A 446 31.17 -6.57 -14.71
C ALA A 446 30.18 -6.53 -13.53
N ALA A 447 28.89 -6.48 -13.86
CA ALA A 447 27.83 -6.43 -12.86
C ALA A 447 26.54 -7.08 -13.34
N VAL A 448 25.77 -7.55 -12.36
CA VAL A 448 24.35 -7.82 -12.44
C VAL A 448 23.63 -6.61 -11.83
N ILE A 449 22.88 -5.86 -12.63
CA ILE A 449 22.04 -4.76 -12.17
C ILE A 449 20.57 -5.16 -12.25
N MET A 450 19.80 -4.95 -11.19
CA MET A 450 18.37 -5.27 -11.20
C MET A 450 17.54 -4.37 -10.31
N GLU A 451 16.29 -4.14 -10.68
CA GLU A 451 15.28 -3.70 -9.71
C GLU A 451 15.06 -4.86 -8.72
N PRO A 452 15.25 -4.67 -7.39
CA PRO A 452 15.03 -5.75 -6.42
C PRO A 452 13.61 -6.25 -6.45
N VAL A 453 12.67 -5.35 -6.74
CA VAL A 453 11.26 -5.63 -6.97
C VAL A 453 10.72 -4.62 -7.98
N GLY A 454 10.18 -5.12 -9.09
CA GLY A 454 9.29 -4.36 -9.97
C GLY A 454 7.88 -4.34 -9.36
N VAL A 455 6.96 -5.09 -9.96
CA VAL A 455 5.60 -5.33 -9.42
C VAL A 455 5.37 -6.80 -9.07
N VAL A 456 6.25 -7.69 -9.53
CA VAL A 456 6.18 -9.12 -9.23
C VAL A 456 7.04 -9.38 -8.00
N ARG A 457 6.48 -10.07 -7.00
CA ARG A 457 7.22 -10.43 -5.78
C ARG A 457 8.35 -11.43 -6.13
N PRO A 458 9.56 -11.29 -5.57
CA PRO A 458 10.61 -12.28 -5.75
C PRO A 458 10.18 -13.61 -5.15
N TYR A 459 10.59 -14.73 -5.76
CA TYR A 459 10.50 -16.02 -5.08
C TYR A 459 11.41 -16.03 -3.85
N GLU A 460 11.05 -16.86 -2.87
CA GLU A 460 11.86 -17.05 -1.68
C GLU A 460 13.31 -17.42 -2.06
N GLY A 461 14.29 -16.74 -1.46
CA GLY A 461 15.71 -16.94 -1.74
C GLY A 461 16.24 -16.32 -3.05
N TYR A 462 15.38 -15.93 -4.00
CA TYR A 462 15.80 -15.51 -5.34
C TYR A 462 16.84 -14.38 -5.36
N LEU A 463 16.63 -13.31 -4.57
CA LEU A 463 17.57 -12.18 -4.51
C LEU A 463 18.93 -12.59 -3.92
N GLN A 464 18.92 -13.49 -2.94
CA GLN A 464 20.15 -14.03 -2.35
C GLN A 464 20.89 -14.93 -3.35
N ASP A 465 20.17 -15.73 -4.14
CA ASP A 465 20.76 -16.57 -5.17
C ASP A 465 21.37 -15.76 -6.30
N VAL A 466 20.73 -14.66 -6.73
CA VAL A 466 21.29 -13.72 -7.71
C VAL A 466 22.59 -13.12 -7.18
N LYS A 467 22.63 -12.72 -5.90
CA LYS A 467 23.84 -12.21 -5.25
C LYS A 467 24.97 -13.24 -5.27
N ASN A 468 24.68 -14.46 -4.82
CA ASN A 468 25.65 -15.55 -4.76
C ASN A 468 26.23 -15.82 -6.16
N LEU A 469 25.36 -15.95 -7.17
CA LEU A 469 25.76 -16.23 -8.54
C LEU A 469 26.62 -15.12 -9.15
N ALA A 470 26.28 -13.84 -8.88
CA ALA A 470 27.10 -12.72 -9.32
C ALA A 470 28.51 -12.77 -8.72
N HIS A 471 28.60 -12.97 -7.40
CA HIS A 471 29.86 -13.00 -6.65
C HIS A 471 30.75 -14.20 -7.00
N GLU A 472 30.16 -15.39 -7.17
CA GLU A 472 30.86 -16.60 -7.63
C GLU A 472 31.56 -16.39 -8.99
N ASN A 473 30.99 -15.55 -9.84
CA ASN A 473 31.55 -15.18 -11.15
C ASN A 473 32.41 -13.91 -11.11
N GLY A 474 32.64 -13.31 -9.94
CA GLY A 474 33.41 -12.08 -9.75
C GLY A 474 32.77 -10.83 -10.36
N ALA A 475 31.45 -10.83 -10.57
CA ALA A 475 30.69 -9.66 -10.94
C ALA A 475 30.13 -8.96 -9.68
N LEU A 476 29.85 -7.66 -9.77
CA LEU A 476 29.17 -6.94 -8.70
C LEU A 476 27.64 -7.13 -8.78
N LEU A 477 26.96 -7.08 -7.65
CA LEU A 477 25.51 -6.91 -7.59
C LEU A 477 25.16 -5.43 -7.39
N ILE A 478 24.31 -4.89 -8.26
CA ILE A 478 23.78 -3.52 -8.16
C ILE A 478 22.27 -3.61 -8.03
N PHE A 479 21.73 -3.03 -6.96
CA PHE A 479 20.30 -2.83 -6.85
C PHE A 479 19.89 -1.45 -7.38
N ASP A 480 18.99 -1.44 -8.36
CA ASP A 480 18.27 -0.25 -8.77
C ASP A 480 17.10 -0.02 -7.81
N GLU A 481 17.37 0.74 -6.75
CA GLU A 481 16.43 1.10 -5.70
C GLU A 481 15.80 2.48 -5.93
N VAL A 482 15.81 2.97 -7.18
CA VAL A 482 15.25 4.29 -7.50
C VAL A 482 13.74 4.33 -7.20
N ILE A 483 13.05 3.19 -7.20
CA ILE A 483 11.64 3.07 -6.81
C ILE A 483 11.47 2.51 -5.39
N THR A 484 12.22 1.47 -5.03
CA THR A 484 12.02 0.70 -3.80
C THR A 484 12.64 1.38 -2.57
N GLY A 485 13.70 2.16 -2.76
CA GLY A 485 14.36 2.93 -1.71
C GLY A 485 13.41 3.92 -1.05
N PHE A 486 13.44 3.99 0.29
CA PHE A 486 12.54 4.82 1.12
C PHE A 486 11.03 4.52 0.95
N ARG A 487 10.68 3.37 0.38
CA ARG A 487 9.28 2.98 0.12
C ARG A 487 8.89 1.66 0.77
N LEU A 488 9.68 0.60 0.57
CA LEU A 488 9.41 -0.69 1.20
C LEU A 488 9.80 -0.68 2.68
N ALA A 489 10.98 -0.10 2.96
CA ALA A 489 11.53 0.18 4.28
C ALA A 489 12.41 1.45 4.18
N LEU A 490 12.93 1.91 5.32
CA LEU A 490 13.75 3.13 5.37
C LEU A 490 15.02 3.00 4.52
N GLY A 491 15.76 1.91 4.69
CA GLY A 491 16.93 1.51 3.92
C GLY A 491 16.61 0.79 2.61
N GLY A 492 15.34 0.74 2.20
CA GLY A 492 14.90 0.18 0.92
C GLY A 492 14.68 -1.33 0.91
N ALA A 493 14.66 -1.91 -0.28
CA ALA A 493 14.45 -3.34 -0.51
C ALA A 493 15.55 -4.19 0.13
N GLN A 494 16.81 -3.73 0.12
CA GLN A 494 17.90 -4.46 0.76
C GLN A 494 17.73 -4.62 2.28
N GLU A 495 17.11 -3.65 2.96
CA GLU A 495 16.72 -3.78 4.37
C GLU A 495 15.54 -4.76 4.49
N TYR A 496 14.49 -4.54 3.69
CA TYR A 496 13.27 -5.35 3.75
C TYR A 496 13.50 -6.85 3.48
N PHE A 497 14.35 -7.19 2.49
CA PHE A 497 14.66 -8.57 2.14
C PHE A 497 15.89 -9.14 2.85
N GLY A 498 16.65 -8.31 3.59
CA GLY A 498 17.90 -8.74 4.20
C GLY A 498 19.01 -9.11 3.22
N VAL A 499 18.97 -8.60 1.97
CA VAL A 499 19.97 -8.87 0.92
C VAL A 499 20.72 -7.59 0.55
N THR A 500 21.96 -7.46 1.00
CA THR A 500 22.80 -6.27 0.75
C THR A 500 23.57 -6.40 -0.58
N PRO A 501 23.40 -5.47 -1.55
CA PRO A 501 24.17 -5.42 -2.80
C PRO A 501 25.55 -4.77 -2.61
N ASP A 502 26.40 -4.75 -3.65
CA ASP A 502 27.68 -4.02 -3.62
C ASP A 502 27.49 -2.51 -3.83
N LEU A 503 26.53 -2.15 -4.69
CA LEU A 503 26.07 -0.78 -4.95
C LEU A 503 24.55 -0.74 -4.97
N ALA A 504 23.98 0.40 -4.60
CA ALA A 504 22.57 0.71 -4.81
C ALA A 504 22.40 2.09 -5.47
N CYS A 505 21.37 2.21 -6.31
CA CYS A 505 20.97 3.47 -6.93
C CYS A 505 19.65 3.92 -6.28
N VAL A 506 19.63 5.10 -5.64
CA VAL A 506 18.43 5.63 -4.96
C VAL A 506 18.03 7.00 -5.51
N GLY A 507 16.78 7.40 -5.30
CA GLY A 507 16.24 8.68 -5.76
C GLY A 507 14.75 8.81 -5.43
N LYS A 508 13.96 9.42 -6.32
CA LYS A 508 12.50 9.55 -6.23
C LYS A 508 11.98 9.89 -4.82
N ALA A 509 11.54 8.88 -4.06
CA ALA A 509 10.94 9.02 -2.74
C ALA A 509 11.87 9.72 -1.74
N MET A 510 13.19 9.60 -1.92
CA MET A 510 14.22 10.20 -1.06
C MET A 510 14.04 11.71 -0.82
N ALA A 511 13.40 12.45 -1.74
CA ALA A 511 13.23 13.90 -1.64
C ALA A 511 11.82 14.39 -1.97
N ASN A 512 10.82 13.52 -1.86
CA ASN A 512 9.39 13.86 -2.03
C ASN A 512 9.08 14.76 -3.25
N GLY A 513 9.71 14.47 -4.41
CA GLY A 513 9.49 15.20 -5.67
C GLY A 513 10.61 16.13 -6.13
N PHE A 514 11.59 16.46 -5.28
CA PHE A 514 12.74 17.26 -5.69
C PHE A 514 13.79 16.43 -6.45
N PRO A 515 14.46 17.00 -7.48
CA PRO A 515 15.38 16.25 -8.34
C PRO A 515 16.71 15.96 -7.65
N ILE A 516 16.83 14.76 -7.09
CA ILE A 516 18.07 14.23 -6.53
C ILE A 516 18.05 12.70 -6.57
N SER A 517 19.23 12.13 -6.80
CA SER A 517 19.51 10.69 -6.73
C SER A 517 20.89 10.46 -6.12
N ALA A 518 21.20 9.23 -5.73
CA ALA A 518 22.54 8.86 -5.29
C ALA A 518 22.94 7.47 -5.77
N VAL A 519 24.22 7.30 -6.08
CA VAL A 519 24.90 6.00 -6.00
C VAL A 519 25.43 5.86 -4.59
N VAL A 520 25.13 4.75 -3.95
CA VAL A 520 25.68 4.38 -2.64
C VAL A 520 26.26 2.98 -2.71
N GLY A 521 27.20 2.65 -1.85
CA GLY A 521 27.73 1.30 -1.78
C GLY A 521 29.02 1.19 -0.98
N ARG A 522 29.66 0.02 -1.09
CA ARG A 522 30.90 -0.28 -0.38
C ARG A 522 32.05 0.59 -0.88
N ARG A 523 32.89 1.03 0.05
CA ARG A 523 34.01 1.94 -0.13
C ARG A 523 34.95 1.54 -1.27
N PRO A 524 35.40 0.29 -1.44
CA PRO A 524 36.34 -0.07 -2.52
C PRO A 524 35.81 0.20 -3.93
N VAL A 525 34.49 0.20 -4.12
CA VAL A 525 33.89 0.51 -5.44
C VAL A 525 33.59 2.00 -5.53
N MET A 526 33.17 2.63 -4.43
CA MET A 526 32.84 4.05 -4.39
C MET A 526 34.05 4.98 -4.51
N GLU A 527 35.23 4.57 -4.03
CA GLU A 527 36.48 5.36 -4.18
C GLU A 527 36.88 5.51 -5.67
N LEU A 528 36.41 4.63 -6.56
CA LEU A 528 36.64 4.79 -8.00
C LEU A 528 35.99 6.05 -8.59
N PHE A 529 35.02 6.67 -7.92
CA PHE A 529 34.43 7.95 -8.33
C PHE A 529 35.43 9.12 -8.31
N ASP A 530 36.60 8.93 -7.71
CA ASP A 530 37.73 9.87 -7.82
C ASP A 530 38.46 9.75 -9.17
N GLU A 531 38.39 8.58 -9.81
CA GLU A 531 39.07 8.28 -11.08
C GLU A 531 38.11 8.33 -12.29
N ILE A 532 36.89 7.83 -12.12
CA ILE A 532 35.88 7.83 -13.19
C ILE A 532 35.19 9.20 -13.26
N PHE A 533 34.87 9.63 -14.47
CA PHE A 533 34.17 10.90 -14.64
C PHE A 533 32.68 10.75 -14.32
N PHE A 534 32.24 11.26 -13.17
CA PHE A 534 30.84 11.41 -12.79
C PHE A 534 30.66 12.75 -12.06
N SER A 535 30.28 13.77 -12.83
CA SER A 535 30.24 15.16 -12.38
C SER A 535 29.13 15.93 -13.08
N PHE A 536 28.56 16.91 -12.37
CA PHE A 536 27.41 17.72 -12.81
C PHE A 536 27.55 19.14 -12.31
N THR A 537 27.14 20.12 -13.11
CA THR A 537 27.04 21.52 -12.65
C THR A 537 26.07 21.66 -11.47
N PHE A 538 24.98 20.88 -11.45
CA PHE A 538 23.98 20.94 -10.39
C PHE A 538 24.11 19.82 -9.35
N GLY A 539 25.18 19.01 -9.37
CA GLY A 539 25.27 17.77 -8.58
C GLY A 539 24.98 17.95 -7.09
N GLY A 540 25.55 19.01 -6.50
CA GLY A 540 25.36 19.41 -5.11
C GLY A 540 24.43 20.60 -4.90
N GLU A 541 23.47 20.88 -5.80
CA GLU A 541 22.55 22.01 -5.52
C GLU A 541 21.77 21.76 -4.22
N ALA A 542 21.69 22.81 -3.42
CA ALA A 542 21.35 22.73 -2.01
C ALA A 542 19.86 22.54 -1.74
N VAL A 543 18.96 22.98 -2.65
CA VAL A 543 17.50 22.89 -2.46
C VAL A 543 17.03 21.45 -2.44
N SER A 544 17.46 20.59 -3.37
CA SER A 544 17.06 19.18 -3.32
C SER A 544 17.74 18.41 -2.19
N LEU A 545 18.94 18.84 -1.75
CA LEU A 545 19.58 18.28 -0.56
C LEU A 545 18.78 18.64 0.70
N ALA A 546 18.34 19.89 0.85
CA ALA A 546 17.49 20.33 1.94
C ALA A 546 16.14 19.59 1.93
N ALA A 547 15.53 19.41 0.76
CA ALA A 547 14.31 18.62 0.60
C ALA A 547 14.51 17.15 0.95
N ALA A 548 15.63 16.54 0.55
CA ALA A 548 15.98 15.16 0.90
C ALA A 548 16.15 14.99 2.41
N LYS A 549 16.93 15.88 3.05
CA LYS A 549 17.11 15.91 4.50
C LYS A 549 15.77 15.96 5.23
N ALA A 550 14.93 16.95 4.91
CA ALA A 550 13.62 17.12 5.53
C ALA A 550 12.69 15.93 5.27
N THR A 551 12.74 15.35 4.07
CA THR A 551 11.95 14.15 3.74
C THR A 551 12.36 12.97 4.62
N ILE A 552 13.66 12.69 4.72
CA ILE A 552 14.18 11.58 5.53
C ILE A 552 13.89 11.78 7.02
N GLU A 553 14.00 13.01 7.53
CA GLU A 553 13.64 13.36 8.92
C GLU A 553 12.16 13.10 9.21
N VAL A 554 11.27 13.45 8.28
CA VAL A 554 9.83 13.16 8.42
C VAL A 554 9.57 11.65 8.36
N ILE A 555 10.17 10.93 7.43
CA ILE A 555 10.02 9.47 7.31
C ILE A 555 10.41 8.79 8.64
N ARG A 556 11.54 9.19 9.24
CA ARG A 556 12.03 8.66 10.52
C ARG A 556 11.11 9.04 11.68
N SER A 557 10.76 10.31 11.81
CA SER A 557 10.01 10.81 12.97
C SER A 557 8.55 10.34 12.99
N LYS A 558 7.93 10.20 11.83
CA LYS A 558 6.54 9.76 11.71
C LYS A 558 6.36 8.26 11.52
N ASN A 559 7.47 7.52 11.29
CA ASN A 559 7.45 6.10 10.94
C ASN A 559 6.35 5.80 9.90
N ILE A 560 6.49 6.30 8.68
CA ILE A 560 5.38 6.30 7.72
C ILE A 560 5.01 4.91 7.17
N PHE A 561 5.87 3.90 7.34
CA PHE A 561 5.71 2.62 6.66
C PHE A 561 4.44 1.87 7.07
N PRO A 562 4.11 1.64 8.36
CA PRO A 562 2.86 1.00 8.77
C PRO A 562 1.64 1.56 8.04
N HIS A 563 1.53 2.89 7.96
CA HIS A 563 0.45 3.58 7.25
C HIS A 563 0.39 3.26 5.75
N LEU A 564 1.54 3.27 5.06
CA LEU A 564 1.60 2.93 3.63
C LEU A 564 1.22 1.48 3.36
N TRP A 565 1.71 0.56 4.20
CA TRP A 565 1.45 -0.88 4.09
C TRP A 565 -0.01 -1.20 4.41
N GLU A 566 -0.61 -0.53 5.39
CA GLU A 566 -2.00 -0.70 5.73
C GLU A 566 -2.94 -0.20 4.63
N LEU A 567 -2.86 1.08 4.27
CA LEU A 567 -3.80 1.67 3.32
C LEU A 567 -3.67 1.03 1.93
N GLY A 568 -2.43 0.69 1.56
CA GLY A 568 -2.14 -0.10 0.37
C GLY A 568 -2.79 -1.49 0.41
N GLY A 569 -2.73 -2.17 1.55
CA GLY A 569 -3.37 -3.47 1.75
C GLY A 569 -4.87 -3.38 1.61
N ILE A 570 -5.52 -2.42 2.27
CA ILE A 570 -6.98 -2.18 2.18
C ILE A 570 -7.40 -1.95 0.72
N LEU A 571 -6.63 -1.18 -0.04
CA LEU A 571 -6.91 -0.91 -1.45
C LEU A 571 -6.76 -2.17 -2.31
N MET A 572 -5.69 -2.94 -2.11
CA MET A 572 -5.44 -4.20 -2.84
C MET A 572 -6.51 -5.24 -2.57
N ASP A 573 -6.82 -5.45 -1.29
CA ASP A 573 -7.82 -6.40 -0.81
C ASP A 573 -9.21 -6.05 -1.32
N GLY A 574 -9.62 -4.78 -1.15
CA GLY A 574 -10.90 -4.30 -1.65
C GLY A 574 -11.03 -4.42 -3.17
N ALA A 575 -9.98 -4.08 -3.93
CA ALA A 575 -10.00 -4.24 -5.38
C ALA A 575 -10.13 -5.71 -5.80
N THR A 576 -9.43 -6.63 -5.13
CA THR A 576 -9.51 -8.07 -5.38
C THR A 576 -10.89 -8.64 -5.07
N VAL A 577 -11.49 -8.26 -3.93
CA VAL A 577 -12.84 -8.71 -3.57
C VAL A 577 -13.88 -8.16 -4.56
N LEU A 578 -13.81 -6.88 -4.92
CA LEU A 578 -14.72 -6.28 -5.89
C LEU A 578 -14.61 -6.97 -7.26
N ALA A 579 -13.39 -7.25 -7.73
CA ALA A 579 -13.19 -7.95 -9.00
C ALA A 579 -13.90 -9.33 -8.97
N ARG A 580 -13.76 -10.08 -7.88
CA ARG A 580 -14.44 -11.39 -7.70
C ARG A 580 -15.96 -11.25 -7.69
N GLU A 581 -16.51 -10.28 -6.95
CA GLU A 581 -17.96 -10.11 -6.82
C GLU A 581 -18.63 -9.69 -8.14
N PHE A 582 -17.89 -9.04 -9.04
CA PHE A 582 -18.35 -8.72 -10.41
C PHE A 582 -17.93 -9.75 -11.47
N GLY A 583 -17.31 -10.87 -11.09
CA GLY A 583 -16.89 -11.93 -12.03
C GLY A 583 -15.75 -11.50 -12.97
N LEU A 584 -14.86 -10.63 -12.50
CA LEU A 584 -13.76 -10.02 -13.27
C LEU A 584 -12.38 -10.59 -12.89
N GLU A 585 -12.28 -11.63 -12.06
CA GLU A 585 -11.00 -12.18 -11.58
C GLU A 585 -10.05 -12.66 -12.70
N ASP A 586 -10.60 -13.11 -13.83
CA ASP A 586 -9.82 -13.50 -15.02
C ASP A 586 -9.33 -12.28 -15.83
N HIS A 587 -9.91 -11.11 -15.58
CA HIS A 587 -9.68 -9.88 -16.34
C HIS A 587 -8.90 -8.83 -15.57
N ILE A 588 -9.07 -8.74 -14.25
CA ILE A 588 -8.50 -7.69 -13.40
C ILE A 588 -7.82 -8.33 -12.19
N ASN A 589 -6.56 -8.00 -11.99
CA ASN A 589 -5.80 -8.42 -10.81
C ASN A 589 -5.02 -7.26 -10.22
N CYS A 590 -5.07 -7.08 -8.91
CA CYS A 590 -4.23 -6.13 -8.18
C CYS A 590 -3.02 -6.87 -7.59
N ILE A 591 -1.83 -6.60 -8.13
CA ILE A 591 -0.58 -7.30 -7.77
C ILE A 591 0.44 -6.33 -7.20
N GLY A 592 1.52 -6.86 -6.63
CA GLY A 592 2.63 -6.07 -6.08
C GLY A 592 2.67 -6.08 -4.57
N TYR A 593 3.22 -5.01 -4.01
CA TYR A 593 3.29 -4.78 -2.58
C TYR A 593 2.35 -3.65 -2.21
N GLU A 594 1.92 -3.63 -0.97
CA GLU A 594 0.90 -2.75 -0.46
C GLU A 594 1.29 -1.27 -0.65
N PRO A 595 2.53 -0.81 -0.35
CA PRO A 595 2.94 0.57 -0.63
C PRO A 595 3.07 0.91 -2.13
N ARG A 596 3.04 -0.10 -3.02
CA ARG A 596 3.17 0.03 -4.48
C ARG A 596 2.59 -1.17 -5.22
N SER A 597 1.32 -1.06 -5.59
CA SER A 597 0.59 -2.09 -6.34
C SER A 597 0.39 -1.69 -7.79
N LEU A 598 -0.05 -2.65 -8.61
CA LEU A 598 -0.40 -2.49 -10.01
C LEU A 598 -1.70 -3.25 -10.27
N MET A 599 -2.69 -2.55 -10.81
CA MET A 599 -3.87 -3.19 -11.38
C MET A 599 -3.60 -3.55 -12.83
N THR A 600 -3.70 -4.85 -13.13
CA THR A 600 -3.48 -5.43 -14.46
C THR A 600 -4.81 -5.73 -15.13
N PHE A 601 -4.84 -5.63 -16.46
CA PHE A 601 -6.03 -5.85 -17.28
C PHE A 601 -5.70 -6.84 -18.38
N LYS A 602 -6.46 -7.94 -18.48
CA LYS A 602 -6.21 -9.01 -19.44
C LYS A 602 -7.47 -9.45 -20.15
N GLU A 603 -7.32 -9.88 -21.39
CA GLU A 603 -8.33 -10.67 -22.08
C GLU A 603 -8.36 -12.11 -21.53
N LYS A 604 -9.41 -12.89 -21.84
CA LYS A 604 -9.48 -14.32 -21.48
C LYS A 604 -8.34 -15.15 -22.06
N SER A 605 -7.69 -14.67 -23.13
CA SER A 605 -6.48 -15.26 -23.70
C SER A 605 -5.23 -15.09 -22.81
N GLY A 606 -5.30 -14.21 -21.80
CA GLY A 606 -4.18 -13.83 -20.94
C GLY A 606 -3.36 -12.64 -21.46
N GLU A 607 -3.67 -12.13 -22.65
CA GLU A 607 -3.00 -10.95 -23.24
C GLU A 607 -3.42 -9.66 -22.55
N GLU A 608 -2.50 -8.70 -22.43
CA GLU A 608 -2.78 -7.38 -21.84
C GLU A 608 -3.86 -6.63 -22.64
N SER A 609 -4.90 -6.16 -21.97
CA SER A 609 -5.99 -5.41 -22.61
C SER A 609 -5.96 -3.93 -22.26
N LEU A 610 -5.52 -3.12 -23.23
CA LEU A 610 -5.56 -1.66 -23.12
C LEU A 610 -6.97 -1.10 -23.20
N LEU A 611 -7.92 -1.81 -23.83
CA LEU A 611 -9.31 -1.39 -23.90
C LEU A 611 -9.99 -1.52 -22.54
N LEU A 612 -9.85 -2.66 -21.86
CA LEU A 612 -10.38 -2.85 -20.50
C LEU A 612 -9.76 -1.83 -19.54
N LYS A 613 -8.44 -1.63 -19.61
CA LYS A 613 -7.73 -0.58 -18.85
C LYS A 613 -8.28 0.81 -19.13
N SER A 614 -8.54 1.14 -20.40
CA SER A 614 -9.04 2.45 -20.81
C SER A 614 -10.41 2.73 -20.23
N LEU A 615 -11.35 1.78 -20.34
CA LEU A 615 -12.70 1.97 -19.82
C LEU A 615 -12.69 2.10 -18.30
N PHE A 616 -11.92 1.26 -17.60
CA PHE A 616 -11.74 1.37 -16.16
C PHE A 616 -11.14 2.73 -15.75
N GLN A 617 -10.09 3.18 -16.44
CA GLN A 617 -9.46 4.47 -16.20
C GLN A 617 -10.43 5.65 -16.37
N GLN A 618 -11.20 5.66 -17.46
CA GLN A 618 -12.23 6.68 -17.71
C GLN A 618 -13.24 6.74 -16.55
N GLU A 619 -13.73 5.58 -16.11
CA GLU A 619 -14.76 5.54 -15.07
C GLU A 619 -14.23 5.90 -13.68
N CYS A 620 -12.94 5.66 -13.40
CA CYS A 620 -12.26 6.18 -12.20
C CYS A 620 -12.14 7.71 -12.24
N LEU A 621 -11.75 8.26 -13.39
CA LEU A 621 -11.57 9.71 -13.58
C LEU A 621 -12.86 10.50 -13.35
N LYS A 622 -13.98 10.00 -13.89
CA LYS A 622 -15.32 10.57 -13.66
C LYS A 622 -15.76 10.62 -12.19
N ARG A 623 -15.03 9.91 -11.31
CA ARG A 623 -15.30 9.78 -9.89
C ARG A 623 -14.15 10.35 -9.05
N GLY A 624 -13.31 11.21 -9.63
CA GLY A 624 -12.25 11.89 -8.89
C GLY A 624 -11.08 10.99 -8.50
N VAL A 625 -10.81 9.91 -9.23
CA VAL A 625 -9.64 9.05 -9.01
C VAL A 625 -8.73 9.09 -10.23
N LEU A 626 -7.53 9.66 -10.07
CA LEU A 626 -6.51 9.68 -11.11
C LEU A 626 -5.82 8.31 -11.14
N PHE A 627 -6.17 7.50 -12.14
CA PHE A 627 -5.70 6.12 -12.27
C PHE A 627 -4.80 5.95 -13.50
N SER A 628 -3.69 5.22 -13.36
CA SER A 628 -2.77 4.90 -14.48
C SER A 628 -2.46 3.40 -14.62
N GLY A 629 -3.06 2.56 -13.76
CA GLY A 629 -2.68 1.17 -13.51
C GLY A 629 -1.84 1.04 -12.24
N GLY A 630 -0.70 1.73 -12.19
CA GLY A 630 0.16 1.74 -11.00
C GLY A 630 -0.44 2.60 -9.88
N GLN A 631 -0.38 2.07 -8.65
CA GLN A 631 -0.88 2.71 -7.44
C GLN A 631 0.27 2.84 -6.44
N ASN A 632 0.73 4.06 -6.20
CA ASN A 632 1.81 4.34 -5.26
C ASN A 632 1.22 5.04 -4.04
N MET A 633 1.30 4.41 -2.88
CA MET A 633 0.85 5.02 -1.64
C MET A 633 1.78 6.17 -1.24
N CYS A 634 1.20 7.16 -0.57
CA CYS A 634 1.91 8.25 0.10
C CYS A 634 1.33 8.43 1.51
N PHE A 635 2.11 9.05 2.39
CA PHE A 635 1.72 9.24 3.79
C PHE A 635 0.47 10.13 3.97
N SER A 636 0.18 11.01 3.01
CA SER A 636 -1.01 11.86 3.06
C SER A 636 -2.29 11.18 2.59
N HIS A 637 -2.24 9.96 2.04
CA HIS A 637 -3.46 9.20 1.76
C HIS A 637 -4.19 8.90 3.08
N THR A 638 -5.52 8.94 3.05
CA THR A 638 -6.36 8.68 4.22
C THR A 638 -7.25 7.45 4.02
N HIS A 639 -7.83 6.92 5.10
CA HIS A 639 -8.89 5.89 5.00
C HIS A 639 -10.07 6.37 4.13
N ALA A 640 -10.43 7.65 4.21
CA ALA A 640 -11.48 8.24 3.37
C ALA A 640 -11.10 8.23 1.89
N ASP A 641 -9.84 8.52 1.55
CA ASP A 641 -9.35 8.46 0.17
C ASP A 641 -9.45 7.02 -0.37
N ILE A 642 -9.06 6.03 0.44
CA ILE A 642 -9.13 4.62 0.07
C ILE A 642 -10.58 4.16 -0.09
N GLU A 643 -11.47 4.53 0.83
CA GLU A 643 -12.89 4.16 0.72
C GLU A 643 -13.54 4.80 -0.51
N HIS A 644 -13.30 6.10 -0.75
CA HIS A 644 -13.77 6.78 -1.95
C HIS A 644 -13.27 6.07 -3.22
N THR A 645 -12.00 5.67 -3.21
CA THR A 645 -11.39 4.93 -4.32
C THR A 645 -12.04 3.56 -4.52
N LEU A 646 -12.32 2.81 -3.46
CA LEU A 646 -12.99 1.52 -3.54
C LEU A 646 -14.44 1.64 -4.04
N ARG A 647 -15.16 2.70 -3.64
CA ARG A 647 -16.49 3.02 -4.20
C ARG A 647 -16.41 3.35 -5.69
N ALA A 648 -15.37 4.10 -6.12
CA ALA A 648 -15.12 4.38 -7.53
C ALA A 648 -14.77 3.10 -8.32
N TYR A 649 -13.93 2.22 -7.76
CA TYR A 649 -13.58 0.93 -8.36
C TYR A 649 -14.80 0.03 -8.47
N ARG A 650 -15.64 -0.04 -7.45
CA ARG A 650 -16.90 -0.80 -7.47
C ARG A 650 -17.81 -0.35 -8.61
N ALA A 651 -17.93 0.96 -8.85
CA ALA A 651 -18.73 1.47 -9.96
C ALA A 651 -18.08 1.20 -11.33
N ALA A 652 -16.75 1.40 -11.45
CA ALA A 652 -16.01 1.15 -12.68
C ALA A 652 -16.01 -0.34 -13.07
N MET A 653 -15.86 -1.25 -12.09
CA MET A 653 -15.93 -2.70 -12.28
C MET A 653 -17.31 -3.15 -12.72
N GLU A 654 -18.40 -2.64 -12.11
CA GLU A 654 -19.75 -2.98 -12.57
C GLU A 654 -20.00 -2.56 -14.02
N ILE A 655 -19.55 -1.35 -14.40
CA ILE A 655 -19.66 -0.86 -15.78
C ILE A 655 -18.85 -1.74 -16.74
N LEU A 656 -17.63 -2.10 -16.35
CA LEU A 656 -16.74 -2.94 -17.15
C LEU A 656 -17.27 -4.36 -17.30
N ALA A 657 -17.78 -4.99 -16.25
CA ALA A 657 -18.44 -6.31 -16.31
C ALA A 657 -19.60 -6.30 -17.30
N LYS A 658 -20.50 -5.30 -17.18
CA LYS A 658 -21.61 -5.11 -18.13
C LYS A 658 -21.14 -4.81 -19.56
N ALA A 659 -19.92 -4.31 -19.74
CA ALA A 659 -19.37 -4.00 -21.04
C ALA A 659 -18.76 -5.23 -21.72
N ILE A 660 -18.05 -6.05 -20.93
CA ILE A 660 -17.53 -7.35 -21.37
C ILE A 660 -18.68 -8.28 -21.73
N ASP A 661 -19.72 -8.37 -20.90
CA ASP A 661 -20.88 -9.24 -21.14
C ASP A 661 -21.63 -8.92 -22.44
N LYS A 662 -21.69 -7.63 -22.79
CA LYS A 662 -22.33 -7.15 -24.02
C LYS A 662 -21.38 -7.06 -25.20
N ASN A 663 -20.08 -7.31 -24.98
CA ASN A 663 -19.02 -7.11 -25.94
C ASN A 663 -19.04 -5.69 -26.55
N ASP A 664 -19.23 -4.67 -25.71
CA ASP A 664 -19.38 -3.26 -26.12
C ASP A 664 -18.40 -2.30 -25.38
N VAL A 665 -17.22 -2.80 -24.99
CA VAL A 665 -16.20 -2.04 -24.23
C VAL A 665 -15.73 -0.80 -24.99
N GLU A 666 -15.43 -0.93 -26.28
CA GLU A 666 -14.93 0.18 -27.09
C GLU A 666 -16.02 1.24 -27.32
N GLU A 667 -17.26 0.82 -27.53
CA GLU A 667 -18.41 1.70 -27.72
C GLU A 667 -18.75 2.55 -26.48
N ARG A 668 -18.30 2.13 -25.29
CA ARG A 668 -18.48 2.86 -24.03
C ARG A 668 -17.36 3.86 -23.73
N LEU A 669 -16.30 3.88 -24.51
CA LEU A 669 -15.27 4.90 -24.39
C LEU A 669 -15.79 6.24 -24.94
N GLU A 670 -15.59 7.30 -24.18
CA GLU A 670 -15.89 8.68 -24.59
C GLU A 670 -14.73 9.33 -25.36
N GLY A 671 -13.65 8.59 -25.55
CA GLY A 671 -12.38 9.09 -26.05
C GLY A 671 -11.52 8.01 -26.67
N LYS A 672 -10.30 8.37 -27.11
CA LYS A 672 -9.37 7.37 -27.67
C LYS A 672 -8.69 6.58 -26.55
N PRO A 673 -8.54 5.25 -26.69
CA PRO A 673 -7.94 4.41 -25.66
C PRO A 673 -6.46 4.74 -25.44
N VAL A 674 -5.92 4.24 -24.32
CA VAL A 674 -4.50 4.34 -23.99
C VAL A 674 -3.63 3.54 -24.97
N GLU A 675 -2.38 3.96 -25.13
CA GLU A 675 -1.42 3.36 -26.06
C GLU A 675 -0.12 2.94 -25.32
N PRO A 676 0.56 1.86 -25.75
CA PRO A 676 1.83 1.45 -25.14
C PRO A 676 2.91 2.54 -25.25
N VAL A 677 3.68 2.73 -24.18
CA VAL A 677 4.89 3.57 -24.21
C VAL A 677 5.90 3.01 -25.21
N PHE A 678 6.27 1.74 -25.06
CA PHE A 678 7.23 1.06 -25.92
C PHE A 678 6.51 0.43 -27.12
N ARG A 679 6.51 1.16 -28.23
CA ARG A 679 6.02 0.71 -29.54
C ARG A 679 7.06 1.00 -30.60
N LYS A 680 7.08 0.19 -31.67
CA LYS A 680 7.89 0.48 -32.86
C LYS A 680 7.43 1.83 -33.43
N ALA A 681 8.38 2.73 -33.63
CA ALA A 681 8.15 4.08 -34.13
C ALA A 681 7.82 4.08 -35.63
#